data_AF-A0A157SAT4-F1
#
_entry.id   AF-A0A157SAT4-F1
#
_cell.length_a   1.000
_cell.length_b   1.000
_cell.length_c   1.000
_cell.angle_alpha   90.00
_cell.angle_beta   90.00
_cell.angle_gamma   90.00
#
_symmetry.space_group_name_H-M   'P 1'
#
loop_
_entity.id
_entity.type
_entity.pdbx_description
1 polymer ?
#
loop_
_entity_poly.entity_id
_entity_poly.type
_entity_poly.pdbx_seq_one_letter_code
_entity_poly.pdbx_strand_id
1 'polypeptide(L)'
;MITAEVQVHGYRKGHQLLASSVILSKDDQAVVDRLSDVAGPLRPKEHFSPYLSAYPLPSGSRYVIARTWQDLTVARAGCVRTKSVLIETEAWSRKTPILSILRLLSSAELPTEEDAVRTNLEEHSEVRLPPAPEFGASELLEALFLEDVKPVVVFDAPDPELIALRVLTALWPDMRRQFALSTFALSPRKISGRDLDLVFAPSSAKAKFSDWLGRRVDGRASQADRHRWTGTIVRRVFDEPVPRLLSAREITLLGDRNADGATVLRIALLWDELLGKLDRSPTAALGLLDIANSGLVSNAAALRSLEPRLAEAIGRAADSLPLKDAWDFVGAIARKMQGYDMAASRTAIEQLAAGLAERSPDGAISLLEQPDPDGAIVGLTPSVAIGLGKGAASRVEDVLAEAPADITARLVSQGGLLTRRIAQDDRLIGRMSRVLNDVDRELAGKAGLMLLPFLVEDRQLPAAIPIFQGLSSDAIAAELARLGDSGAFQAKSLCLALIDRAREVGGLTAVREVLISSRASQQRNELLELTFDPTDADIRWILDEQRLSEKLAAEVLTGVLRRADRKALTELFTDQEIAERVTARLSGDAADILARVALLDDVPINTYVRIVRLVLSTVDNAQKFQIALQATGRCLVNQFEGDEVAILSMLLGILDTRLDGAWVVRVGLERGNDADVANRNLVAFERAPSAARARIVEAVDEIGRVLQGRRTIDLTVEANDACARLMIDAEKTSYEALINAAGWLLPSLLRSRSQSVSLLIAALFPAVYRELAKADEVPSLLKLVPFYDWDRCKAARNELVDAFMSSSWNPGDLALTAYRCEDVARILMRVAKSFGGEEYLGRIESDLGHLNNDGKRAVKHAIAEIRSDESHRFY
;
A
#
# COMPACT_ATOMS: atom_id res chain seq x y z
N MET A 1 20.42 54.28 -45.05
CA MET A 1 20.47 55.00 -46.34
C MET A 1 20.04 54.05 -47.44
N ILE A 2 19.15 54.49 -48.33
CA ILE A 2 18.69 53.70 -49.49
C ILE A 2 19.29 54.35 -50.75
N THR A 3 20.00 53.58 -51.56
CA THR A 3 20.53 54.07 -52.84
C THR A 3 19.51 53.86 -53.96
N ALA A 4 19.29 54.89 -54.76
CA ALA A 4 18.46 54.89 -55.95
C ALA A 4 19.33 55.09 -57.20
N GLU A 5 19.08 54.26 -58.21
CA GLU A 5 19.68 54.38 -59.54
C GLU A 5 18.60 54.85 -60.53
N VAL A 6 18.98 55.61 -61.56
CA VAL A 6 18.03 56.16 -62.53
C VAL A 6 18.34 55.70 -63.94
N GLN A 7 17.29 55.33 -64.67
CA GLN A 7 17.30 55.10 -66.11
C GLN A 7 16.38 56.08 -66.81
N VAL A 8 16.81 56.57 -67.96
CA VAL A 8 16.01 57.44 -68.83
C VAL A 8 15.85 56.77 -70.19
N HIS A 9 14.60 56.59 -70.60
CA HIS A 9 14.20 55.99 -71.87
C HIS A 9 13.46 57.00 -72.74
N GLY A 10 13.59 56.85 -74.04
CA GLY A 10 12.89 57.67 -75.03
C GLY A 10 13.21 57.25 -76.45
N TYR A 11 12.94 58.14 -77.40
CA TYR A 11 13.02 57.84 -78.82
C TYR A 11 14.24 58.49 -79.49
N ARG A 12 15.14 57.67 -80.07
CA ARG A 12 16.26 58.14 -80.91
C ARG A 12 16.32 57.40 -82.25
N LYS A 13 16.36 56.06 -82.23
CA LYS A 13 16.28 55.17 -83.41
C LYS A 13 15.19 54.09 -83.20
N GLY A 14 14.07 54.52 -82.65
CA GLY A 14 13.14 53.65 -81.92
C GLY A 14 13.17 53.97 -80.43
N HIS A 15 12.24 53.38 -79.68
CA HIS A 15 12.26 53.43 -78.23
C HIS A 15 13.47 52.64 -77.72
N GLN A 16 14.30 53.28 -76.89
CA GLN A 16 15.51 52.68 -76.35
C GLN A 16 15.92 53.38 -75.03
N LEU A 17 16.82 52.72 -74.28
CA LEU A 17 17.54 53.34 -73.16
C LEU A 17 18.42 54.49 -73.68
N LEU A 18 18.26 55.69 -73.12
CA LEU A 18 19.04 56.87 -73.48
C LEU A 18 20.26 57.03 -72.56
N ALA A 19 20.05 56.89 -71.25
CA ALA A 19 21.09 56.96 -70.24
C ALA A 19 20.74 56.12 -69.01
N SER A 20 21.76 55.63 -68.30
CA SER A 20 21.59 54.86 -67.07
C SER A 20 22.74 55.08 -66.10
N SER A 21 22.42 55.15 -64.80
CA SER A 21 23.43 55.08 -63.74
C SER A 21 23.78 53.65 -63.30
N VAL A 22 23.14 52.61 -63.87
CA VAL A 22 23.31 51.21 -63.45
C VAL A 22 23.26 50.23 -64.64
N ILE A 23 24.06 49.17 -64.58
CA ILE A 23 24.01 48.08 -65.55
C ILE A 23 23.13 46.95 -65.00
N LEU A 24 22.06 46.61 -65.71
CA LEU A 24 21.15 45.53 -65.35
C LEU A 24 21.47 44.23 -66.10
N SER A 25 20.93 43.11 -65.61
CA SER A 25 20.93 41.85 -66.35
C SER A 25 20.12 41.98 -67.65
N LYS A 26 20.36 41.11 -68.64
CA LYS A 26 19.64 41.16 -69.92
C LYS A 26 18.13 41.02 -69.75
N ASP A 27 17.68 40.12 -68.87
CA ASP A 27 16.26 39.87 -68.64
C ASP A 27 15.59 41.04 -67.91
N ASP A 28 16.27 41.64 -66.93
CA ASP A 28 15.78 42.82 -66.22
C ASP A 28 15.68 44.04 -67.13
N GLN A 29 16.74 44.30 -67.91
CA GLN A 29 16.76 45.42 -68.86
C GLN A 29 15.66 45.26 -69.92
N ALA A 30 15.43 44.04 -70.43
CA ALA A 30 14.36 43.77 -71.38
C ALA A 30 12.95 44.03 -70.83
N VAL A 31 12.74 43.93 -69.51
CA VAL A 31 11.48 44.33 -68.86
C VAL A 31 11.39 45.85 -68.75
N VAL A 32 12.45 46.54 -68.31
CA VAL A 32 12.44 48.01 -68.19
C VAL A 32 12.26 48.67 -69.57
N ASP A 33 12.96 48.18 -70.60
CA ASP A 33 12.85 48.71 -71.96
C ASP A 33 11.41 48.59 -72.49
N ARG A 34 10.74 47.47 -72.23
CA ARG A 34 9.35 47.26 -72.64
C ARG A 34 8.35 48.09 -71.84
N LEU A 35 8.54 48.17 -70.52
CA LEU A 35 7.58 48.84 -69.64
C LEU A 35 7.79 50.35 -69.56
N SER A 36 8.91 50.87 -70.07
CA SER A 36 9.17 52.29 -70.21
C SER A 36 8.66 52.88 -71.53
N ASP A 37 8.12 52.06 -72.44
CA ASP A 37 7.37 52.54 -73.60
C ASP A 37 5.89 52.83 -73.24
N VAL A 38 5.17 53.44 -74.17
CA VAL A 38 3.75 53.79 -73.99
C VAL A 38 2.91 52.57 -73.62
N ALA A 39 2.04 52.71 -72.62
CA ALA A 39 1.21 51.64 -72.06
C ALA A 39 0.01 51.27 -72.96
N GLY A 40 0.30 50.82 -74.19
CA GLY A 40 -0.70 50.42 -75.19
C GLY A 40 -0.78 51.38 -76.38
N PRO A 41 -1.49 51.01 -77.46
CA PRO A 41 -1.52 51.77 -78.69
C PRO A 41 -2.31 53.07 -78.53
N LEU A 42 -1.62 54.21 -78.72
CA LEU A 42 -2.19 55.55 -78.65
C LEU A 42 -2.64 56.03 -80.03
N ARG A 43 -3.87 56.56 -80.16
CA ARG A 43 -4.34 57.11 -81.43
C ARG A 43 -3.68 58.46 -81.74
N PRO A 44 -3.58 58.87 -83.02
CA PRO A 44 -3.13 60.22 -83.36
C PRO A 44 -3.95 61.28 -82.62
N LYS A 45 -3.28 62.27 -82.03
CA LYS A 45 -3.87 63.38 -81.23
C LYS A 45 -4.53 62.98 -79.91
N GLU A 46 -4.42 61.72 -79.50
CA GLU A 46 -4.83 61.30 -78.16
C GLU A 46 -3.75 61.70 -77.15
N HIS A 47 -4.18 62.30 -76.05
CA HIS A 47 -3.30 62.77 -74.97
C HIS A 47 -3.57 61.99 -73.69
N PHE A 48 -2.52 61.75 -72.92
CA PHE A 48 -2.63 61.17 -71.59
C PHE A 48 -1.82 61.98 -70.58
N SER A 49 -2.32 62.07 -69.35
CA SER A 49 -1.58 62.66 -68.24
C SER A 49 -0.41 61.75 -67.85
N PRO A 50 0.75 62.29 -67.45
CA PRO A 50 1.89 61.47 -67.03
C PRO A 50 1.47 60.41 -66.01
N TYR A 51 1.95 59.19 -66.18
CA TYR A 51 1.52 58.06 -65.37
C TYR A 51 2.69 57.35 -64.71
N LEU A 52 2.38 56.67 -63.60
CA LEU A 52 3.32 55.85 -62.86
C LEU A 52 3.19 54.39 -63.27
N SER A 53 4.33 53.70 -63.27
CA SER A 53 4.40 52.24 -63.27
C SER A 53 5.30 51.82 -62.12
N ALA A 54 4.89 50.83 -61.34
CA ALA A 54 5.70 50.28 -60.25
C ALA A 54 5.73 48.77 -60.38
N TYR A 55 6.91 48.14 -60.40
CA TYR A 55 7.02 46.71 -60.64
C TYR A 55 8.38 46.13 -60.20
N PRO A 56 8.41 44.85 -59.78
CA PRO A 56 9.66 44.14 -59.57
C PRO A 56 10.32 43.73 -60.89
N LEU A 57 11.64 43.64 -60.89
CA LEU A 57 12.38 43.04 -61.99
C LEU A 57 12.42 41.50 -61.86
N PRO A 58 12.50 40.76 -62.97
CA PRO A 58 12.56 39.29 -62.98
C PRO A 58 13.62 38.68 -62.06
N SER A 59 14.79 39.31 -61.92
CA SER A 59 15.85 38.82 -61.01
C SER A 59 15.47 38.90 -59.53
N GLY A 60 14.43 39.66 -59.17
CA GLY A 60 14.06 39.97 -57.79
C GLY A 60 15.03 40.91 -57.08
N SER A 61 16.12 41.34 -57.72
CA SER A 61 17.16 42.17 -57.10
C SER A 61 16.74 43.63 -56.94
N ARG A 62 15.94 44.15 -57.86
CA ARG A 62 15.51 45.55 -57.89
C ARG A 62 14.02 45.70 -58.12
N TYR A 63 13.47 46.77 -57.56
CA TYR A 63 12.12 47.26 -57.77
C TYR A 63 12.17 48.60 -58.51
N VAL A 64 11.30 48.78 -59.49
CA VAL A 64 11.26 49.96 -60.34
C VAL A 64 10.01 50.77 -60.04
N ILE A 65 10.16 52.08 -59.88
CA ILE A 65 9.06 53.04 -59.98
C ILE A 65 9.43 54.02 -61.08
N ALA A 66 8.59 54.09 -62.12
CA ALA A 66 8.83 54.90 -63.29
C ALA A 66 7.69 55.88 -63.51
N ARG A 67 8.01 57.09 -63.98
CA ARG A 67 7.04 58.03 -64.53
C ARG A 67 7.25 58.16 -66.02
N THR A 68 6.15 58.08 -66.78
CA THR A 68 6.14 58.19 -68.23
C THR A 68 5.39 59.45 -68.63
N TRP A 69 6.03 60.30 -69.44
CA TRP A 69 5.44 61.51 -70.03
C TRP A 69 5.27 61.31 -71.53
N GLN A 70 4.19 61.83 -72.09
CA GLN A 70 4.04 61.93 -73.53
C GLN A 70 5.03 62.96 -74.08
N ASP A 71 5.86 62.58 -75.07
CA ASP A 71 6.80 63.48 -75.71
C ASP A 71 6.10 64.20 -76.88
N LEU A 72 5.52 65.37 -76.57
CA LEU A 72 4.81 66.21 -77.54
C LEU A 72 5.74 67.02 -78.44
N THR A 73 7.06 66.98 -78.21
CA THR A 73 8.04 67.69 -79.05
C THR A 73 8.28 66.99 -80.38
N VAL A 74 7.85 65.72 -80.50
CA VAL A 74 7.98 64.89 -81.70
C VAL A 74 6.60 64.66 -82.33
N ALA A 75 6.48 64.80 -83.65
CA ALA A 75 5.20 64.70 -84.37
C ALA A 75 4.58 63.28 -84.39
N ARG A 76 5.31 62.25 -83.98
CA ARG A 76 4.86 60.85 -83.99
C ARG A 76 4.04 60.54 -82.74
N ALA A 77 2.80 60.08 -82.93
CA ALA A 77 1.95 59.60 -81.84
C ALA A 77 2.58 58.40 -81.12
N GLY A 78 2.46 58.37 -79.79
CA GLY A 78 2.99 57.30 -78.94
C GLY A 78 4.45 57.47 -78.51
N CYS A 79 5.15 58.54 -78.94
CA CYS A 79 6.46 58.87 -78.39
C CYS A 79 6.35 59.27 -76.92
N VAL A 80 7.21 58.72 -76.08
CA VAL A 80 7.25 58.98 -74.65
C VAL A 80 8.67 59.22 -74.16
N ARG A 81 8.78 59.91 -73.02
CA ARG A 81 9.98 59.95 -72.21
C ARG A 81 9.67 59.31 -70.88
N THR A 82 10.54 58.42 -70.41
CA THR A 82 10.32 57.71 -69.14
C THR A 82 11.54 57.83 -68.25
N LYS A 83 11.31 58.22 -67.00
CA LYS A 83 12.32 58.20 -65.93
C LYS A 83 11.98 57.05 -65.00
N SER A 84 12.89 56.10 -64.86
CA SER A 84 12.75 54.91 -64.03
C SER A 84 13.72 55.01 -62.85
N VAL A 85 13.19 54.99 -61.63
CA VAL A 85 13.98 54.91 -60.39
C VAL A 85 14.04 53.45 -59.95
N LEU A 86 15.26 52.91 -59.84
CA LEU A 86 15.54 51.53 -59.48
C LEU A 86 16.16 51.46 -58.08
N ILE A 87 15.56 50.66 -57.21
CA ILE A 87 16.00 50.48 -55.81
C ILE A 87 16.15 49.01 -55.54
N GLU A 88 17.08 48.64 -54.66
CA GLU A 88 17.18 47.26 -54.18
C GLU A 88 15.86 46.78 -53.55
N THR A 89 15.39 45.61 -53.97
CA THR A 89 14.09 45.07 -53.58
C THR A 89 13.96 44.91 -52.06
N GLU A 90 15.02 44.52 -51.38
CA GLU A 90 15.03 44.38 -49.92
C GLU A 90 14.88 45.74 -49.20
N ALA A 91 15.50 46.79 -49.72
CA ALA A 91 15.34 48.13 -49.18
C ALA A 91 13.90 48.65 -49.40
N TRP A 92 13.32 48.38 -50.57
CA TRP A 92 11.94 48.72 -50.93
C TRP A 92 10.89 47.96 -50.09
N SER A 93 11.14 46.68 -49.79
CA SER A 93 10.22 45.89 -48.97
C SER A 93 10.17 46.40 -47.54
N ARG A 94 11.33 46.70 -46.93
CA ARG A 94 11.43 47.12 -45.52
C ARG A 94 11.03 48.58 -45.31
N LYS A 95 11.36 49.47 -46.25
CA LYS A 95 11.14 50.91 -46.14
C LYS A 95 10.32 51.41 -47.32
N THR A 96 9.42 52.37 -47.08
CA THR A 96 8.57 52.97 -48.13
C THR A 96 9.01 54.42 -48.45
N PRO A 97 10.15 54.65 -49.13
CA PRO A 97 10.61 56.01 -49.44
C PRO A 97 9.83 56.64 -50.61
N ILE A 98 8.51 56.41 -50.67
CA ILE A 98 7.68 56.72 -51.84
C ILE A 98 7.69 58.22 -52.15
N LEU A 99 7.65 59.09 -51.14
CA LEU A 99 7.74 60.53 -51.34
C LEU A 99 9.09 60.96 -51.91
N SER A 100 10.19 60.37 -51.43
CA SER A 100 11.54 60.67 -51.92
C SER A 100 11.69 60.22 -53.38
N ILE A 101 11.14 59.06 -53.74
CA ILE A 101 11.10 58.56 -55.12
C ILE A 101 10.24 59.49 -56.00
N LEU A 102 9.06 59.87 -55.54
CA LEU A 102 8.17 60.75 -56.28
C LEU A 102 8.81 62.11 -56.54
N ARG A 103 9.59 62.66 -55.59
CA ARG A 103 10.36 63.89 -55.82
C ARG A 103 11.37 63.73 -56.96
N LEU A 104 12.08 62.60 -57.04
CA LEU A 104 13.01 62.32 -58.14
C LEU A 104 12.30 62.15 -59.49
N LEU A 105 11.09 61.61 -59.46
CA LEU A 105 10.23 61.41 -60.63
C LEU A 105 9.42 62.66 -60.98
N SER A 106 9.40 63.70 -60.14
CA SER A 106 8.64 64.93 -60.40
C SER A 106 9.51 65.89 -61.20
N SER A 107 9.08 66.20 -62.41
CA SER A 107 9.73 67.18 -63.28
C SER A 107 8.68 67.95 -64.07
N ALA A 108 8.90 69.26 -64.23
CA ALA A 108 8.12 70.11 -65.13
C ALA A 108 8.57 69.96 -66.59
N GLU A 109 9.80 69.48 -66.82
CA GLU A 109 10.40 69.25 -68.13
C GLU A 109 10.54 67.75 -68.42
N LEU A 110 10.66 67.38 -69.70
CA LEU A 110 10.90 65.99 -70.08
C LEU A 110 12.30 65.54 -69.62
N PRO A 111 12.45 64.34 -69.04
CA PRO A 111 13.73 63.90 -68.53
C PRO A 111 14.78 63.73 -69.63
N THR A 112 16.01 64.13 -69.30
CA THR A 112 17.17 64.14 -70.22
C THR A 112 18.20 63.09 -69.82
N GLU A 113 19.28 62.94 -70.59
CA GLU A 113 20.35 62.00 -70.27
C GLU A 113 21.07 62.35 -68.95
N GLU A 114 21.07 63.63 -68.55
CA GLU A 114 21.68 64.12 -67.31
C GLU A 114 20.93 63.68 -66.05
N ASP A 115 19.66 63.30 -66.18
CA ASP A 115 18.84 62.79 -65.07
C ASP A 115 19.23 61.37 -64.63
N ALA A 116 20.02 60.65 -65.41
CA ALA A 116 20.45 59.28 -65.14
C ALA A 116 21.59 59.24 -64.09
N VAL A 117 21.25 59.61 -62.85
CA VAL A 117 22.19 59.71 -61.73
C VAL A 117 21.96 58.64 -60.67
N ARG A 118 23.06 58.28 -60.00
CA ARG A 118 23.02 57.54 -58.73
C ARG A 118 22.84 58.54 -57.59
N THR A 119 21.85 58.33 -56.74
CA THR A 119 21.60 59.21 -55.59
C THR A 119 21.19 58.44 -54.34
N ASN A 120 21.32 59.05 -53.18
CA ASN A 120 20.85 58.49 -51.91
C ASN A 120 19.52 59.14 -51.54
N LEU A 121 18.53 58.31 -51.19
CA LEU A 121 17.23 58.77 -50.74
C LEU A 121 17.29 59.13 -49.25
N GLU A 122 16.80 60.33 -48.93
CA GLU A 122 16.57 60.74 -47.55
C GLU A 122 15.52 59.85 -46.89
N GLU A 123 15.80 59.43 -45.67
CA GLU A 123 14.87 58.67 -44.84
C GLU A 123 13.88 59.67 -44.19
N HIS A 124 12.61 59.59 -44.58
CA HIS A 124 11.54 60.32 -43.93
C HIS A 124 10.74 59.38 -43.01
N SER A 125 10.33 59.90 -41.85
CA SER A 125 9.35 59.24 -40.97
C SER A 125 7.98 59.09 -41.67
N GLU A 126 7.13 58.21 -41.13
CA GLU A 126 5.80 57.79 -41.64
C GLU A 126 5.18 58.67 -42.74
N VAL A 127 5.02 58.09 -43.93
CA VAL A 127 4.41 58.75 -45.10
C VAL A 127 2.94 59.06 -44.81
N ARG A 128 2.62 60.35 -44.74
CA ARG A 128 1.23 60.83 -44.64
C ARG A 128 0.69 61.19 -46.02
N LEU A 129 -0.43 60.58 -46.43
CA LEU A 129 -1.10 60.86 -47.70
C LEU A 129 -2.51 61.45 -47.48
N PRO A 130 -2.96 62.39 -48.34
CA PRO A 130 -4.32 62.92 -48.27
C PRO A 130 -5.34 61.84 -48.63
N PRO A 131 -6.55 61.83 -48.00
CA PRO A 131 -7.58 60.81 -48.25
C PRO A 131 -7.89 60.70 -49.74
N ALA A 132 -8.20 59.49 -50.20
CA ALA A 132 -8.58 59.28 -51.59
C ALA A 132 -9.93 59.97 -51.89
N PRO A 133 -10.14 60.49 -53.11
CA PRO A 133 -11.47 60.90 -53.56
C PRO A 133 -12.44 59.72 -53.54
N GLU A 134 -13.75 59.98 -53.52
CA GLU A 134 -14.77 58.93 -53.57
C GLU A 134 -14.67 58.12 -54.88
N PHE A 135 -14.58 56.79 -54.75
CA PHE A 135 -14.45 55.85 -55.87
C PHE A 135 -14.87 54.43 -55.43
N GLY A 136 -14.84 53.45 -56.35
CA GLY A 136 -15.11 52.03 -56.06
C GLY A 136 -14.08 51.33 -55.17
N ALA A 137 -13.80 51.87 -53.97
CA ALA A 137 -12.77 51.42 -53.05
C ALA A 137 -13.02 50.02 -52.49
N SER A 138 -14.27 49.73 -52.09
CA SER A 138 -14.69 48.43 -51.58
C SER A 138 -14.45 47.32 -52.59
N GLU A 139 -14.95 47.50 -53.82
CA GLU A 139 -14.78 46.51 -54.90
C GLU A 139 -13.31 46.30 -55.27
N LEU A 140 -12.49 47.37 -55.26
CA LEU A 140 -11.06 47.27 -55.52
C LEU A 140 -10.34 46.41 -54.46
N LEU A 141 -10.52 46.70 -53.18
CA LEU A 141 -9.81 45.96 -52.12
C LEU A 141 -10.34 44.55 -51.94
N GLU A 142 -11.63 44.32 -52.16
CA GLU A 142 -12.21 42.98 -52.18
C GLU A 142 -11.55 42.14 -53.28
N ALA A 143 -11.50 42.67 -54.51
CA ALA A 143 -10.87 41.99 -55.64
C ALA A 143 -9.37 41.71 -55.45
N LEU A 144 -8.65 42.65 -54.83
CA LEU A 144 -7.20 42.52 -54.62
C LEU A 144 -6.84 41.61 -53.45
N PHE A 145 -7.63 41.57 -52.38
CA PHE A 145 -7.20 40.98 -51.12
C PHE A 145 -8.21 40.06 -50.41
N LEU A 146 -9.52 40.24 -50.62
CA LEU A 146 -10.56 39.47 -49.89
C LEU A 146 -11.24 38.39 -50.73
N GLU A 147 -11.19 38.47 -52.05
CA GLU A 147 -11.66 37.47 -53.01
C GLU A 147 -10.50 36.64 -53.58
N ASP A 148 -10.77 35.75 -54.55
CA ASP A 148 -9.71 35.05 -55.29
C ASP A 148 -8.85 36.05 -56.06
N VAL A 149 -7.56 36.10 -55.72
CA VAL A 149 -6.62 37.10 -56.25
C VAL A 149 -6.55 36.99 -57.77
N LYS A 150 -7.05 38.03 -58.44
CA LYS A 150 -6.97 38.21 -59.89
C LYS A 150 -6.39 39.59 -60.19
N PRO A 151 -5.63 39.73 -61.29
CA PRO A 151 -5.27 41.04 -61.82
C PRO A 151 -6.50 41.95 -61.93
N VAL A 152 -6.39 43.21 -61.51
CA VAL A 152 -7.51 44.17 -61.45
C VAL A 152 -7.29 45.33 -62.42
N VAL A 153 -8.32 45.65 -63.20
CA VAL A 153 -8.41 46.91 -63.94
C VAL A 153 -9.48 47.82 -63.33
N VAL A 154 -9.12 49.06 -63.04
CA VAL A 154 -10.06 50.09 -62.56
C VAL A 154 -10.30 51.10 -63.67
N PHE A 155 -11.56 51.19 -64.13
CA PHE A 155 -11.93 52.11 -65.20
C PHE A 155 -12.33 53.49 -64.67
N ASP A 156 -11.83 54.55 -65.28
CA ASP A 156 -12.21 55.95 -65.00
C ASP A 156 -12.10 56.39 -63.52
N ALA A 157 -11.11 55.88 -62.79
CA ALA A 157 -10.85 56.32 -61.42
C ALA A 157 -10.51 57.82 -61.36
N PRO A 158 -11.02 58.58 -60.38
CA PRO A 158 -10.87 60.03 -60.29
C PRO A 158 -9.44 60.51 -60.06
N ASP A 159 -8.64 59.78 -59.26
CA ASP A 159 -7.20 60.04 -59.07
C ASP A 159 -6.41 58.72 -59.02
N PRO A 160 -6.09 58.13 -60.19
CA PRO A 160 -5.38 56.87 -60.28
C PRO A 160 -4.02 56.88 -59.58
N GLU A 161 -3.34 58.04 -59.58
CA GLU A 161 -2.01 58.17 -58.97
C GLU A 161 -2.13 58.10 -57.44
N LEU A 162 -2.97 58.93 -56.82
CA LEU A 162 -3.15 58.90 -55.36
C LEU A 162 -3.63 57.53 -54.87
N ILE A 163 -4.61 56.92 -55.55
CA ILE A 163 -5.14 55.60 -55.19
C ILE A 163 -4.02 54.55 -55.23
N ALA A 164 -3.21 54.52 -56.30
CA ALA A 164 -2.09 53.60 -56.42
C ALA A 164 -1.01 53.82 -55.35
N LEU A 165 -0.70 55.08 -55.03
CA LEU A 165 0.26 55.41 -53.97
C LEU A 165 -0.22 54.97 -52.60
N ARG A 166 -1.51 55.12 -52.30
CA ARG A 166 -2.11 54.66 -51.04
C ARG A 166 -2.08 53.14 -50.96
N VAL A 167 -2.38 52.42 -52.04
CA VAL A 167 -2.25 50.96 -52.11
C VAL A 167 -0.79 50.53 -51.89
N LEU A 168 0.18 51.05 -52.65
CA LEU A 168 1.60 50.70 -52.50
C LEU A 168 2.16 50.96 -51.10
N THR A 169 1.71 52.06 -50.48
CA THR A 169 2.10 52.41 -49.11
C THR A 169 1.51 51.43 -48.10
N ALA A 170 0.27 50.97 -48.35
CA ALA A 170 -0.46 50.10 -47.44
C ALA A 170 0.01 48.64 -47.43
N LEU A 171 0.68 48.18 -48.49
CA LEU A 171 1.23 46.83 -48.58
C LEU A 171 2.35 46.61 -47.55
N TRP A 172 2.35 45.43 -46.91
CA TRP A 172 3.46 44.99 -46.06
C TRP A 172 4.62 44.44 -46.92
N PRO A 173 5.82 44.25 -46.35
CA PRO A 173 7.06 44.03 -47.11
C PRO A 173 6.99 42.96 -48.21
N ASP A 174 6.44 41.78 -47.91
CA ASP A 174 6.41 40.66 -48.85
C ASP A 174 5.47 40.86 -50.04
N MET A 175 4.31 41.51 -49.83
CA MET A 175 3.46 41.88 -50.96
C MET A 175 4.05 43.06 -51.73
N ARG A 176 4.59 44.05 -51.02
CA ARG A 176 5.12 45.27 -51.63
C ARG A 176 6.25 45.00 -52.62
N ARG A 177 7.12 44.02 -52.32
CA ARG A 177 8.22 43.64 -53.22
C ARG A 177 7.75 42.93 -54.49
N GLN A 178 6.53 42.39 -54.53
CA GLN A 178 6.00 41.63 -55.66
C GLN A 178 4.93 42.37 -56.45
N PHE A 179 4.28 43.37 -55.83
CA PHE A 179 3.15 44.07 -56.40
C PHE A 179 3.56 44.89 -57.62
N ALA A 180 2.84 44.71 -58.72
CA ALA A 180 3.07 45.41 -59.97
C ALA A 180 1.82 46.20 -60.38
N LEU A 181 1.98 47.50 -60.65
CA LEU A 181 0.87 48.36 -61.04
C LEU A 181 1.21 49.37 -62.13
N SER A 182 0.17 49.94 -62.74
CA SER A 182 0.28 51.07 -63.66
C SER A 182 -0.93 52.00 -63.52
N THR A 183 -0.70 53.30 -63.33
CA THR A 183 -1.77 54.30 -63.14
C THR A 183 -2.42 54.75 -64.45
N PHE A 184 -1.98 54.19 -65.59
CA PHE A 184 -2.61 54.34 -66.89
C PHE A 184 -2.20 53.19 -67.82
N ALA A 185 -3.16 52.56 -68.49
CA ALA A 185 -2.91 51.70 -69.64
C ALA A 185 -4.12 51.64 -70.58
N LEU A 186 -3.84 51.43 -71.86
CA LEU A 186 -4.85 51.23 -72.91
C LEU A 186 -5.05 49.75 -73.27
N SER A 187 -4.26 48.85 -72.69
CA SER A 187 -4.36 47.39 -72.84
C SER A 187 -3.74 46.68 -71.63
N PRO A 188 -4.07 45.39 -71.39
CA PRO A 188 -3.41 44.59 -70.35
C PRO A 188 -1.88 44.63 -70.48
N ARG A 189 -1.19 44.76 -69.34
CA ARG A 189 0.28 44.82 -69.27
C ARG A 189 0.81 43.58 -68.57
N LYS A 190 1.99 43.11 -68.98
CA LYS A 190 2.61 41.89 -68.46
C LYS A 190 4.09 42.02 -68.14
N ILE A 191 4.53 41.34 -67.09
CA ILE A 191 5.92 41.09 -66.72
C ILE A 191 6.15 39.58 -66.79
N SER A 192 7.08 39.12 -67.63
CA SER A 192 7.39 37.69 -67.79
C SER A 192 6.15 36.78 -67.97
N GLY A 193 5.12 37.27 -68.68
CA GLY A 193 3.87 36.53 -68.94
C GLY A 193 2.76 36.70 -67.89
N ARG A 194 3.09 37.19 -66.68
CA ARG A 194 2.14 37.53 -65.60
C ARG A 194 1.55 38.92 -65.83
N ASP A 195 0.24 39.07 -65.72
CA ASP A 195 -0.43 40.38 -65.74
C ASP A 195 -0.05 41.23 -64.52
N LEU A 196 -0.01 42.55 -64.69
CA LEU A 196 0.13 43.47 -63.56
C LEU A 196 -1.05 43.30 -62.58
N ASP A 197 -0.79 43.40 -61.28
CA ASP A 197 -1.79 43.20 -60.22
C ASP A 197 -2.87 44.28 -60.27
N LEU A 198 -2.50 45.52 -60.60
CA LEU A 198 -3.43 46.65 -60.66
C LEU A 198 -3.12 47.58 -61.85
N VAL A 199 -4.11 47.82 -62.71
CA VAL A 199 -4.00 48.76 -63.82
C VAL A 199 -5.17 49.73 -63.80
N PHE A 200 -4.92 51.01 -64.06
CA PHE A 200 -5.97 52.00 -64.26
C PHE A 200 -6.11 52.31 -65.75
N ALA A 201 -7.33 52.40 -66.24
CA ALA A 201 -7.61 52.59 -67.66
C ALA A 201 -8.80 53.52 -67.90
N PRO A 202 -8.83 54.30 -68.98
CA PRO A 202 -10.03 55.02 -69.37
C PRO A 202 -11.10 54.05 -69.93
N SER A 203 -12.38 54.39 -69.83
CA SER A 203 -13.47 53.58 -70.43
C SER A 203 -13.31 53.34 -71.94
N SER A 204 -12.59 54.22 -72.66
CA SER A 204 -12.26 54.04 -74.08
C SER A 204 -11.41 52.79 -74.34
N ALA A 205 -10.70 52.27 -73.34
CA ALA A 205 -9.87 51.07 -73.43
C ALA A 205 -10.63 49.77 -73.12
N LYS A 206 -11.90 49.82 -72.67
CA LYS A 206 -12.67 48.63 -72.23
C LYS A 206 -12.65 47.48 -73.24
N ALA A 207 -12.72 47.78 -74.54
CA ALA A 207 -12.68 46.77 -75.61
C ALA A 207 -11.36 45.97 -75.64
N LYS A 208 -10.24 46.53 -75.17
CA LYS A 208 -8.95 45.83 -75.07
C LYS A 208 -8.86 44.88 -73.86
N PHE A 209 -9.80 44.99 -72.93
CA PHE A 209 -9.91 44.14 -71.74
C PHE A 209 -11.08 43.15 -71.83
N SER A 210 -11.80 43.06 -72.97
CA SER A 210 -13.01 42.22 -73.09
C SER A 210 -12.76 40.73 -72.89
N ASP A 211 -11.64 40.23 -73.42
CA ASP A 211 -11.23 38.81 -73.34
C ASP A 211 -10.20 38.57 -72.23
N TRP A 212 -9.93 39.60 -71.42
CA TRP A 212 -9.00 39.52 -70.29
C TRP A 212 -9.67 38.89 -69.07
N LEU A 213 -8.99 37.92 -68.46
CA LEU A 213 -9.50 37.07 -67.38
C LEU A 213 -9.49 37.75 -65.99
N GLY A 214 -8.95 38.97 -65.89
CA GLY A 214 -8.87 39.72 -64.64
C GLY A 214 -10.20 40.38 -64.22
N ARG A 215 -10.22 40.93 -63.00
CA ARG A 215 -11.36 41.64 -62.43
C ARG A 215 -11.46 43.05 -63.00
N ARG A 216 -12.67 43.48 -63.35
CA ARG A 216 -12.97 44.82 -63.88
C ARG A 216 -13.78 45.57 -62.83
N VAL A 217 -13.27 46.71 -62.38
CA VAL A 217 -13.88 47.57 -61.36
C VAL A 217 -14.27 48.89 -62.00
N ASP A 218 -15.47 49.38 -61.69
CA ASP A 218 -15.89 50.72 -62.10
C ASP A 218 -15.39 51.74 -61.06
N GLY A 219 -14.46 52.60 -61.48
CA GLY A 219 -13.85 53.60 -60.62
C GLY A 219 -14.79 54.73 -60.19
N ARG A 220 -16.00 54.83 -60.75
CA ARG A 220 -16.98 55.87 -60.42
C ARG A 220 -18.18 55.37 -59.62
N ALA A 221 -18.37 54.05 -59.51
CA ALA A 221 -19.52 53.47 -58.83
C ALA A 221 -19.11 52.91 -57.46
N SER A 222 -19.76 53.41 -56.40
CA SER A 222 -19.68 52.81 -55.07
C SER A 222 -20.64 51.62 -54.97
N GLN A 223 -20.17 50.49 -54.44
CA GLN A 223 -20.99 49.30 -54.20
C GLN A 223 -21.07 49.00 -52.69
N ALA A 224 -22.10 48.26 -52.29
CA ALA A 224 -22.21 47.77 -50.92
C ALA A 224 -21.10 46.75 -50.63
N ASP A 225 -20.56 46.82 -49.42
CA ASP A 225 -19.55 45.87 -48.92
C ASP A 225 -20.07 44.43 -48.98
N ARG A 226 -19.28 43.54 -49.58
CA ARG A 226 -19.60 42.10 -49.68
C ARG A 226 -18.88 41.28 -48.61
N HIS A 227 -17.82 41.82 -48.02
CA HIS A 227 -17.05 41.17 -46.97
C HIS A 227 -17.10 41.96 -45.64
N ARG A 228 -17.17 41.25 -44.50
CA ARG A 228 -17.25 41.84 -43.15
C ARG A 228 -16.07 42.73 -42.74
N TRP A 229 -14.95 42.65 -43.47
CA TRP A 229 -13.73 43.42 -43.18
C TRP A 229 -13.50 44.57 -44.16
N THR A 230 -14.34 44.71 -45.20
CA THR A 230 -14.17 45.69 -46.29
C THR A 230 -14.11 47.10 -45.74
N GLY A 231 -15.10 47.54 -44.98
CA GLY A 231 -15.08 48.86 -44.35
C GLY A 231 -13.84 49.13 -43.48
N THR A 232 -13.30 48.13 -42.79
CA THR A 232 -12.07 48.29 -41.99
C THR A 232 -10.85 48.54 -42.89
N ILE A 233 -10.66 47.75 -43.95
CA ILE A 233 -9.49 47.91 -44.83
C ILE A 233 -9.62 49.14 -45.73
N VAL A 234 -10.83 49.47 -46.21
CA VAL A 234 -11.08 50.70 -46.96
C VAL A 234 -10.68 51.91 -46.13
N ARG A 235 -11.13 51.97 -44.87
CA ARG A 235 -10.75 53.06 -43.96
C ARG A 235 -9.24 53.14 -43.74
N ARG A 236 -8.59 52.01 -43.46
CA ARG A 236 -7.14 51.98 -43.18
C ARG A 236 -6.29 52.33 -44.42
N VAL A 237 -6.74 52.02 -45.64
CA VAL A 237 -5.99 52.27 -46.89
C VAL A 237 -6.32 53.64 -47.46
N PHE A 238 -7.60 54.02 -47.57
CA PHE A 238 -8.04 55.17 -48.36
C PHE A 238 -8.42 56.40 -47.54
N ASP A 239 -8.71 56.26 -46.24
CA ASP A 239 -9.13 57.39 -45.40
C ASP A 239 -8.06 57.81 -44.37
N GLU A 240 -7.44 56.85 -43.67
CA GLU A 240 -6.46 57.13 -42.61
C GLU A 240 -5.20 57.84 -43.18
N PRO A 241 -4.59 58.81 -42.46
CA PRO A 241 -3.46 59.57 -43.00
C PRO A 241 -2.23 58.70 -43.30
N VAL A 242 -2.09 57.54 -42.65
CA VAL A 242 -1.01 56.56 -42.88
C VAL A 242 -1.64 55.28 -43.44
N PRO A 243 -1.62 55.08 -44.77
CA PRO A 243 -2.23 53.91 -45.40
C PRO A 243 -1.59 52.59 -44.95
N ARG A 244 -2.43 51.61 -44.60
CA ARG A 244 -1.98 50.27 -44.17
C ARG A 244 -3.07 49.22 -44.39
N LEU A 245 -2.69 48.02 -44.82
CA LEU A 245 -3.58 46.85 -44.75
C LEU A 245 -3.50 46.21 -43.35
N LEU A 246 -2.27 46.07 -42.86
CA LEU A 246 -1.93 45.47 -41.57
C LEU A 246 -1.28 46.51 -40.65
N SER A 247 -1.65 46.49 -39.38
CA SER A 247 -0.98 47.18 -38.29
C SER A 247 0.38 46.55 -37.97
N ALA A 248 1.23 47.28 -37.26
CA ALA A 248 2.54 46.76 -36.84
C ALA A 248 2.42 45.49 -35.98
N ARG A 249 1.35 45.36 -35.17
CA ARG A 249 1.07 44.16 -34.37
C ARG A 249 0.71 42.96 -35.24
N GLU A 250 -0.17 43.16 -36.22
CA GLU A 250 -0.55 42.13 -37.19
C GLU A 250 0.66 41.70 -38.05
N ILE A 251 1.54 42.62 -38.46
CA ILE A 251 2.79 42.28 -39.17
C ILE A 251 3.71 41.44 -38.27
N THR A 252 3.86 41.81 -36.99
CA THR A 252 4.67 41.06 -36.01
C THR A 252 4.10 39.66 -35.77
N LEU A 253 2.77 39.52 -35.75
CA LEU A 253 2.08 38.24 -35.63
C LEU A 253 2.42 37.30 -36.78
N LEU A 254 2.57 37.81 -38.00
CA LEU A 254 2.85 36.99 -39.19
C LEU A 254 4.31 36.54 -39.27
N GLY A 255 5.25 37.37 -38.82
CA GLY A 255 6.69 37.10 -38.92
C GLY A 255 7.19 37.06 -40.37
N ASP A 256 8.34 36.41 -40.63
CA ASP A 256 9.00 36.36 -41.95
C ASP A 256 8.41 35.27 -42.89
N ARG A 257 7.12 34.93 -42.76
CA ARG A 257 6.52 33.81 -43.50
C ARG A 257 6.14 34.21 -44.93
N ASN A 258 6.73 33.54 -45.92
CA ASN A 258 6.40 33.65 -47.35
C ASN A 258 5.06 32.93 -47.70
N ALA A 259 3.96 33.31 -47.07
CA ALA A 259 2.63 32.79 -47.39
C ALA A 259 1.89 33.70 -48.40
N ASP A 260 0.89 33.14 -49.09
CA ASP A 260 0.04 33.89 -50.04
C ASP A 260 -0.62 35.11 -49.35
N GLY A 261 -0.41 36.29 -49.95
CA GLY A 261 -0.71 37.57 -49.31
C GLY A 261 -2.17 37.72 -48.89
N ALA A 262 -3.11 37.30 -49.74
CA ALA A 262 -4.54 37.42 -49.43
C ALA A 262 -4.97 36.53 -48.24
N THR A 263 -4.49 35.29 -48.20
CA THR A 263 -4.78 34.36 -47.10
C THR A 263 -4.22 34.89 -45.77
N VAL A 264 -2.99 35.40 -45.80
CA VAL A 264 -2.29 36.01 -44.66
C VAL A 264 -3.06 37.20 -44.09
N LEU A 265 -3.56 38.09 -44.95
CA LEU A 265 -4.37 39.24 -44.52
C LEU A 265 -5.62 38.77 -43.77
N ARG A 266 -6.35 37.80 -44.31
CA ARG A 266 -7.59 37.29 -43.71
C ARG A 266 -7.36 36.68 -42.33
N ILE A 267 -6.23 35.98 -42.15
CA ILE A 267 -5.85 35.39 -40.85
C ILE A 267 -5.53 36.47 -39.83
N ALA A 268 -4.78 37.50 -40.22
CA ALA A 268 -4.47 38.62 -39.33
C ALA A 268 -5.74 39.40 -38.92
N LEU A 269 -6.65 39.65 -39.86
CA LEU A 269 -7.93 40.30 -39.58
C LEU A 269 -8.83 39.45 -38.68
N LEU A 270 -8.88 38.12 -38.91
CA LEU A 270 -9.61 37.21 -38.04
C LEU A 270 -9.02 37.16 -36.63
N TRP A 271 -7.70 37.18 -36.50
CA TRP A 271 -7.02 37.22 -35.21
C TRP A 271 -7.42 38.48 -34.43
N ASP A 272 -7.33 39.66 -35.05
CA ASP A 272 -7.71 40.93 -34.40
C ASP A 272 -9.20 40.95 -34.00
N GLU A 273 -10.08 40.43 -34.86
CA GLU A 273 -11.52 40.30 -34.57
C GLU A 273 -11.78 39.38 -33.36
N LEU A 274 -11.18 38.19 -33.32
CA LEU A 274 -11.36 37.24 -32.21
C LEU A 274 -10.74 37.78 -30.92
N LEU A 275 -9.57 38.42 -31.02
CA LEU A 275 -8.89 39.04 -29.90
C LEU A 275 -9.71 40.20 -29.32
N GLY A 276 -10.45 40.94 -30.15
CA GLY A 276 -11.40 41.97 -29.69
C GLY A 276 -12.66 41.41 -29.02
N LYS A 277 -13.07 40.18 -29.35
CA LYS A 277 -14.26 39.53 -28.78
C LYS A 277 -13.99 38.76 -27.48
N LEU A 278 -12.71 38.48 -27.18
CA LEU A 278 -12.29 37.64 -26.07
C LEU A 278 -12.83 38.09 -24.70
N ASP A 279 -13.04 39.39 -24.50
CA ASP A 279 -13.60 39.92 -23.25
C ASP A 279 -15.09 39.64 -23.07
N ARG A 280 -15.82 39.42 -24.17
CA ARG A 280 -17.28 39.19 -24.18
C ARG A 280 -17.65 37.73 -24.42
N SER A 281 -16.76 36.97 -25.07
CA SER A 281 -16.99 35.59 -25.46
C SER A 281 -15.71 34.78 -25.24
N PRO A 282 -15.59 34.06 -24.12
CA PRO A 282 -14.41 33.25 -23.82
C PRO A 282 -14.11 32.19 -24.87
N THR A 283 -15.13 31.66 -25.56
CA THR A 283 -14.96 30.66 -26.62
C THR A 283 -14.18 31.18 -27.84
N ALA A 284 -14.06 32.51 -28.02
CA ALA A 284 -13.17 33.10 -29.02
C ALA A 284 -11.69 32.67 -28.82
N ALA A 285 -11.30 32.32 -27.60
CA ALA A 285 -10.00 31.75 -27.28
C ALA A 285 -9.67 30.50 -28.09
N LEU A 286 -10.67 29.64 -28.34
CA LEU A 286 -10.48 28.40 -29.09
C LEU A 286 -10.06 28.69 -30.52
N GLY A 287 -10.71 29.66 -31.16
CA GLY A 287 -10.35 30.12 -32.51
C GLY A 287 -8.98 30.80 -32.58
N LEU A 288 -8.59 31.55 -31.55
CA LEU A 288 -7.25 32.15 -31.46
C LEU A 288 -6.17 31.07 -31.33
N LEU A 289 -6.39 30.06 -30.50
CA LEU A 289 -5.48 28.92 -30.37
C LEU A 289 -5.43 28.09 -31.66
N ASP A 290 -6.55 27.92 -32.37
CA ASP A 290 -6.55 27.26 -33.68
C ASP A 290 -5.70 28.00 -34.70
N ILE A 291 -5.77 29.34 -34.74
CA ILE A 291 -4.90 30.15 -35.59
C ILE A 291 -3.43 29.99 -35.15
N ALA A 292 -3.13 30.04 -33.84
CA ALA A 292 -1.78 29.86 -33.33
C ALA A 292 -1.19 28.47 -33.68
N ASN A 293 -2.03 27.44 -33.65
CA ASN A 293 -1.67 26.04 -33.93
C ASN A 293 -1.60 25.71 -35.43
N SER A 294 -2.25 26.52 -36.29
CA SER A 294 -2.29 26.29 -37.74
C SER A 294 -0.93 26.40 -38.45
N GLY A 295 0.06 27.01 -37.80
CA GLY A 295 1.33 27.35 -38.45
C GLY A 295 1.21 28.46 -39.49
N LEU A 296 0.14 29.26 -39.48
CA LEU A 296 -0.02 30.40 -40.39
C LEU A 296 0.46 31.73 -39.78
N VAL A 297 0.68 31.75 -38.46
CA VAL A 297 1.23 32.89 -37.72
C VAL A 297 2.52 32.49 -37.01
N SER A 298 3.34 33.48 -36.63
CA SER A 298 4.47 33.28 -35.73
C SER A 298 3.97 32.84 -34.36
N ASN A 299 4.18 31.56 -34.06
CA ASN A 299 3.76 30.93 -32.80
C ASN A 299 4.25 31.74 -31.59
N ALA A 300 5.55 32.10 -31.54
CA ALA A 300 6.11 32.90 -30.44
C ALA A 300 5.49 34.31 -30.31
N ALA A 301 5.07 34.96 -31.40
CA ALA A 301 4.39 36.26 -31.33
C ALA A 301 2.93 36.09 -30.91
N ALA A 302 2.24 35.09 -31.47
CA ALA A 302 0.87 34.74 -31.16
C ALA A 302 0.70 34.44 -29.66
N LEU A 303 1.49 33.51 -29.12
CA LEU A 303 1.41 33.11 -27.71
C LEU A 303 1.70 34.28 -26.75
N ARG A 304 2.75 35.07 -27.00
CA ARG A 304 3.08 36.25 -26.18
C ARG A 304 1.97 37.28 -26.12
N SER A 305 1.24 37.47 -27.23
CA SER A 305 0.12 38.41 -27.28
C SER A 305 -1.16 37.85 -26.66
N LEU A 306 -1.32 36.52 -26.66
CA LEU A 306 -2.55 35.85 -26.26
C LEU A 306 -2.59 35.52 -24.76
N GLU A 307 -1.48 35.06 -24.17
CA GLU A 307 -1.46 34.44 -22.83
C GLU A 307 -2.14 35.28 -21.72
N PRO A 308 -1.85 36.58 -21.54
CA PRO A 308 -2.47 37.34 -20.45
C PRO A 308 -3.99 37.45 -20.59
N ARG A 309 -4.47 37.67 -21.82
CA ARG A 309 -5.90 37.81 -22.10
C ARG A 309 -6.63 36.47 -22.10
N LEU A 310 -5.92 35.40 -22.47
CA LEU A 310 -6.42 34.04 -22.42
C LEU A 310 -6.72 33.61 -20.99
N ALA A 311 -5.78 33.84 -20.07
CA ALA A 311 -5.97 33.52 -18.65
C ALA A 311 -7.19 34.23 -18.05
N GLU A 312 -7.37 35.53 -18.35
CA GLU A 312 -8.55 36.28 -17.92
C GLU A 312 -9.86 35.75 -18.52
N ALA A 313 -9.86 35.38 -19.81
CA ALA A 313 -11.03 34.83 -20.47
C ALA A 313 -11.44 33.48 -19.89
N ILE A 314 -10.45 32.63 -19.58
CA ILE A 314 -10.67 31.36 -18.88
C ILE A 314 -11.31 31.61 -17.52
N GLY A 315 -10.77 32.53 -16.73
CA GLY A 315 -11.31 32.85 -15.40
C GLY A 315 -12.78 33.26 -15.40
N ARG A 316 -13.24 33.95 -16.46
CA ARG A 316 -14.64 34.39 -16.62
C ARG A 316 -15.57 33.35 -17.24
N ALA A 317 -15.05 32.23 -17.76
CA ALA A 317 -15.86 31.24 -18.47
C ALA A 317 -16.96 30.64 -17.59
N ALA A 318 -16.65 30.42 -16.32
CA ALA A 318 -17.60 29.93 -15.31
C ALA A 318 -18.86 30.80 -15.13
N ASP A 319 -18.73 32.12 -15.29
CA ASP A 319 -19.81 33.08 -15.01
C ASP A 319 -20.56 33.50 -16.28
N SER A 320 -19.95 33.25 -17.45
CA SER A 320 -20.47 33.68 -18.76
C SER A 320 -21.04 32.54 -19.60
N LEU A 321 -20.71 31.29 -19.29
CA LEU A 321 -21.19 30.11 -20.01
C LEU A 321 -22.11 29.24 -19.14
N PRO A 322 -23.11 28.56 -19.73
CA PRO A 322 -23.80 27.46 -19.08
C PRO A 322 -22.80 26.39 -18.62
N LEU A 323 -23.08 25.69 -17.51
CA LEU A 323 -22.15 24.73 -16.89
C LEU A 323 -21.64 23.64 -17.85
N LYS A 324 -22.51 23.15 -18.75
CA LYS A 324 -22.13 22.16 -19.76
C LYS A 324 -21.11 22.75 -20.75
N ASP A 325 -21.43 23.91 -21.30
CA ASP A 325 -20.58 24.61 -22.27
C ASP A 325 -19.24 25.03 -21.64
N ALA A 326 -19.24 25.35 -20.34
CA ALA A 326 -18.02 25.65 -19.59
C ALA A 326 -17.09 24.43 -19.47
N TRP A 327 -17.64 23.22 -19.27
CA TRP A 327 -16.85 21.99 -19.28
C TRP A 327 -16.33 21.63 -20.68
N ASP A 328 -17.17 21.78 -21.71
CA ASP A 328 -16.75 21.59 -23.11
C ASP A 328 -15.60 22.57 -23.46
N PHE A 329 -15.70 23.81 -22.98
CA PHE A 329 -14.64 24.81 -23.11
C PHE A 329 -13.34 24.40 -22.40
N VAL A 330 -13.41 23.92 -21.16
CA VAL A 330 -12.23 23.40 -20.41
C VAL A 330 -11.55 22.26 -21.17
N GLY A 331 -12.30 21.28 -21.66
CA GLY A 331 -11.74 20.15 -22.41
C GLY A 331 -11.13 20.58 -23.75
N ALA A 332 -11.74 21.54 -24.44
CA ALA A 332 -11.22 22.04 -25.71
C ALA A 332 -9.96 22.90 -25.52
N ILE A 333 -9.95 23.78 -24.51
CA ILE A 333 -8.82 24.68 -24.28
C ILE A 333 -7.60 23.95 -23.74
N ALA A 334 -7.78 22.98 -22.83
CA ALA A 334 -6.69 22.16 -22.30
C ALA A 334 -5.94 21.40 -23.41
N ARG A 335 -6.69 20.76 -24.33
CA ARG A 335 -6.10 20.07 -25.50
C ARG A 335 -5.38 21.05 -26.44
N LYS A 336 -5.98 22.20 -26.76
CA LYS A 336 -5.37 23.16 -27.69
C LYS A 336 -4.14 23.88 -27.13
N MET A 337 -4.02 23.97 -25.80
CA MET A 337 -2.86 24.56 -25.12
C MET A 337 -1.71 23.57 -24.91
N GLN A 338 -1.91 22.30 -25.21
CA GLN A 338 -0.90 21.29 -24.99
C GLN A 338 0.37 21.56 -25.81
N GLY A 339 1.53 21.34 -25.18
CA GLY A 339 2.83 21.61 -25.78
C GLY A 339 3.30 23.07 -25.68
N TYR A 340 2.49 23.97 -25.11
CA TYR A 340 2.86 25.36 -24.89
C TYR A 340 3.16 25.67 -23.42
N ASP A 341 4.18 26.51 -23.23
CA ASP A 341 4.50 27.09 -21.93
C ASP A 341 3.67 28.37 -21.72
N MET A 342 2.54 28.21 -21.01
CA MET A 342 1.60 29.28 -20.69
C MET A 342 1.14 29.13 -19.23
N ALA A 343 2.04 29.45 -18.30
CA ALA A 343 1.83 29.23 -16.87
C ALA A 343 0.56 29.93 -16.33
N ALA A 344 0.31 31.18 -16.76
CA ALA A 344 -0.84 31.94 -16.27
C ALA A 344 -2.17 31.33 -16.75
N SER A 345 -2.23 30.92 -18.01
CA SER A 345 -3.43 30.28 -18.58
C SER A 345 -3.64 28.88 -18.01
N ARG A 346 -2.58 28.11 -17.76
CA ARG A 346 -2.68 26.78 -17.11
C ARG A 346 -3.29 26.90 -15.71
N THR A 347 -2.78 27.84 -14.91
CA THR A 347 -3.31 28.12 -13.57
C THR A 347 -4.79 28.50 -13.63
N ALA A 348 -5.18 29.32 -14.61
CA ALA A 348 -6.58 29.71 -14.79
C ALA A 348 -7.49 28.52 -15.15
N ILE A 349 -7.03 27.58 -16.00
CA ILE A 349 -7.80 26.37 -16.35
C ILE A 349 -7.96 25.48 -15.12
N GLU A 350 -6.89 25.29 -14.35
CA GLU A 350 -6.91 24.49 -13.13
C GLU A 350 -7.91 25.07 -12.11
N GLN A 351 -7.90 26.38 -11.90
CA GLN A 351 -8.85 27.08 -11.02
C GLN A 351 -10.29 26.96 -11.53
N LEU A 352 -10.51 27.11 -12.84
CA LEU A 352 -11.81 26.95 -13.47
C LEU A 352 -12.34 25.51 -13.31
N ALA A 353 -11.51 24.51 -13.57
CA ALA A 353 -11.87 23.09 -13.42
C ALA A 353 -12.23 22.75 -11.98
N ALA A 354 -11.47 23.25 -10.99
CA ALA A 354 -11.81 23.08 -9.58
C ALA A 354 -13.15 23.74 -9.22
N GLY A 355 -13.37 24.99 -9.63
CA GLY A 355 -14.62 25.71 -9.36
C GLY A 355 -15.84 25.13 -10.08
N LEU A 356 -15.66 24.51 -11.25
CA LEU A 356 -16.73 23.78 -11.94
C LEU A 356 -17.00 22.42 -11.28
N ALA A 357 -15.98 21.69 -10.85
CA ALA A 357 -16.15 20.40 -10.16
C ALA A 357 -16.88 20.56 -8.82
N GLU A 358 -16.67 21.67 -8.11
CA GLU A 358 -17.41 22.01 -6.89
C GLU A 358 -18.92 22.20 -7.14
N ARG A 359 -19.30 22.85 -8.25
CA ARG A 359 -20.69 23.19 -8.58
C ARG A 359 -21.42 22.13 -9.40
N SER A 360 -20.69 21.36 -10.20
CA SER A 360 -21.23 20.37 -11.14
C SER A 360 -20.38 19.10 -11.20
N PRO A 361 -20.47 18.23 -10.17
CA PRO A 361 -19.73 16.98 -10.11
C PRO A 361 -19.92 16.07 -11.33
N ASP A 362 -21.14 15.99 -11.88
CA ASP A 362 -21.47 15.16 -13.04
C ASP A 362 -20.62 15.50 -14.29
N GLY A 363 -20.43 16.80 -14.52
CA GLY A 363 -19.64 17.29 -15.65
C GLY A 363 -18.14 17.03 -15.47
N ALA A 364 -17.67 16.96 -14.23
CA ALA A 364 -16.28 16.61 -13.94
C ALA A 364 -15.97 15.15 -14.31
N ILE A 365 -16.86 14.21 -13.95
CA ILE A 365 -16.72 12.81 -14.36
C ILE A 365 -16.86 12.68 -15.87
N SER A 366 -17.86 13.33 -16.47
CA SER A 366 -18.07 13.31 -17.93
C SER A 366 -16.85 13.84 -18.70
N LEU A 367 -16.12 14.82 -18.16
CA LEU A 367 -14.87 15.31 -18.77
C LEU A 367 -13.76 14.26 -18.69
N LEU A 368 -13.56 13.63 -17.53
CA LEU A 368 -12.52 12.62 -17.30
C LEU A 368 -12.76 11.32 -18.06
N GLU A 369 -14.01 11.04 -18.46
CA GLU A 369 -14.38 9.92 -19.33
C GLU A 369 -14.02 10.13 -20.79
N GLN A 370 -13.77 11.38 -21.21
CA GLN A 370 -13.47 11.66 -22.62
C GLN A 370 -12.13 11.04 -23.03
N PRO A 371 -12.00 10.59 -24.29
CA PRO A 371 -10.71 10.18 -24.83
C PRO A 371 -9.67 11.31 -24.72
N ASP A 372 -8.50 10.95 -24.17
CA ASP A 372 -7.41 11.87 -23.91
C ASP A 372 -6.06 11.23 -24.32
N PRO A 373 -5.83 11.02 -25.64
CA PRO A 373 -4.65 10.31 -26.13
C PRO A 373 -3.34 11.00 -25.72
N ASP A 374 -3.37 12.32 -25.57
CA ASP A 374 -2.20 13.13 -25.28
C ASP A 374 -2.09 13.51 -23.80
N GLY A 375 -3.08 13.16 -22.95
CA GLY A 375 -3.03 13.38 -21.49
C GLY A 375 -3.34 14.81 -21.01
N ALA A 376 -3.96 15.64 -21.85
CA ALA A 376 -4.28 17.04 -21.52
C ALA A 376 -5.39 17.17 -20.46
N ILE A 377 -6.37 16.27 -20.47
CA ILE A 377 -7.48 16.23 -19.51
C ILE A 377 -7.04 15.54 -18.22
N VAL A 378 -6.29 14.44 -18.32
CA VAL A 378 -5.77 13.71 -17.15
C VAL A 378 -4.93 14.64 -16.27
N GLY A 379 -4.22 15.61 -16.85
CA GLY A 379 -3.50 16.65 -16.10
C GLY A 379 -4.37 17.51 -15.18
N LEU A 380 -5.69 17.58 -15.40
CA LEU A 380 -6.64 18.34 -14.57
C LEU A 380 -7.22 17.54 -13.39
N THR A 381 -6.89 16.25 -13.29
CA THR A 381 -7.36 15.37 -12.20
C THR A 381 -7.15 15.96 -10.79
N PRO A 382 -5.98 16.55 -10.45
CA PRO A 382 -5.76 17.16 -9.13
C PRO A 382 -6.78 18.27 -8.82
N SER A 383 -7.02 19.16 -9.79
CA SER A 383 -7.94 20.30 -9.64
C SER A 383 -9.40 19.84 -9.55
N VAL A 384 -9.78 18.84 -10.34
CA VAL A 384 -11.09 18.19 -10.24
C VAL A 384 -11.29 17.57 -8.86
N ALA A 385 -10.30 16.83 -8.35
CA ALA A 385 -10.37 16.22 -7.02
C ALA A 385 -10.54 17.26 -5.91
N ILE A 386 -9.82 18.40 -5.99
CA ILE A 386 -9.97 19.53 -5.06
C ILE A 386 -11.40 20.09 -5.09
N GLY A 387 -11.96 20.31 -6.28
CA GLY A 387 -13.32 20.83 -6.45
C GLY A 387 -14.39 19.89 -5.91
N LEU A 388 -14.33 18.60 -6.27
CA LEU A 388 -15.24 17.57 -5.76
C LEU A 388 -15.16 17.45 -4.23
N GLY A 389 -13.97 17.62 -3.65
CA GLY A 389 -13.77 17.63 -2.20
C GLY A 389 -14.48 18.78 -1.48
N LYS A 390 -14.73 19.91 -2.15
CA LYS A 390 -15.44 21.09 -1.62
C LYS A 390 -16.94 21.11 -1.94
N GLY A 391 -17.38 20.32 -2.92
CA GLY A 391 -18.77 20.30 -3.39
C GLY A 391 -19.79 19.80 -2.35
N ALA A 392 -21.07 19.95 -2.66
CA ALA A 392 -22.17 19.46 -1.82
C ALA A 392 -22.16 17.92 -1.70
N ALA A 393 -22.32 17.41 -0.46
CA ALA A 393 -22.16 16.00 -0.09
C ALA A 393 -22.95 15.03 -0.94
N SER A 394 -24.28 15.11 -0.85
CA SER A 394 -25.17 14.19 -1.54
C SER A 394 -24.86 14.09 -3.03
N ARG A 395 -24.63 15.21 -3.70
CA ARG A 395 -24.38 15.23 -5.15
C ARG A 395 -23.03 14.62 -5.52
N VAL A 396 -21.97 14.90 -4.75
CA VAL A 396 -20.65 14.31 -5.01
C VAL A 396 -20.66 12.81 -4.74
N GLU A 397 -21.31 12.38 -3.65
CA GLU A 397 -21.43 10.97 -3.29
C GLU A 397 -22.22 10.16 -4.32
N ASP A 398 -23.35 10.68 -4.80
CA ASP A 398 -24.14 10.03 -5.84
C ASP A 398 -23.38 9.89 -7.16
N VAL A 399 -22.69 10.94 -7.58
CA VAL A 399 -21.89 10.93 -8.82
C VAL A 399 -20.71 9.98 -8.72
N LEU A 400 -19.98 10.02 -7.60
CA LEU A 400 -18.89 9.09 -7.38
C LEU A 400 -19.39 7.65 -7.30
N ALA A 401 -20.56 7.38 -6.75
CA ALA A 401 -21.08 6.01 -6.66
C ALA A 401 -21.29 5.34 -8.03
N GLU A 402 -21.55 6.12 -9.08
CA GLU A 402 -21.80 5.61 -10.43
C GLU A 402 -20.61 5.81 -11.40
N ALA A 403 -19.55 6.51 -10.97
CA ALA A 403 -18.39 6.79 -11.82
C ALA A 403 -17.66 5.51 -12.30
N PRO A 404 -16.79 5.58 -13.31
CA PRO A 404 -15.87 4.49 -13.64
C PRO A 404 -14.83 4.23 -12.53
N ALA A 405 -14.38 2.98 -12.41
CA ALA A 405 -13.44 2.57 -11.36
C ALA A 405 -12.07 3.25 -11.51
N ASP A 406 -11.54 3.32 -12.73
CA ASP A 406 -10.25 3.94 -13.02
C ASP A 406 -10.26 5.45 -12.74
N ILE A 407 -11.35 6.15 -13.08
CA ILE A 407 -11.53 7.57 -12.76
C ILE A 407 -11.60 7.77 -11.24
N THR A 408 -12.38 6.94 -10.55
CA THR A 408 -12.49 7.00 -9.09
C THR A 408 -11.13 6.80 -8.43
N ALA A 409 -10.36 5.79 -8.85
CA ALA A 409 -9.04 5.52 -8.32
C ALA A 409 -8.05 6.67 -8.60
N ARG A 410 -8.08 7.26 -9.81
CA ARG A 410 -7.25 8.45 -10.14
C ARG A 410 -7.60 9.65 -9.27
N LEU A 411 -8.87 9.90 -9.00
CA LEU A 411 -9.31 10.98 -8.11
C LEU A 411 -8.86 10.74 -6.66
N VAL A 412 -9.01 9.51 -6.15
CA VAL A 412 -8.54 9.12 -4.80
C VAL A 412 -7.02 9.22 -4.69
N SER A 413 -6.29 8.89 -5.75
CA SER A 413 -4.82 8.99 -5.77
C SER A 413 -4.29 10.42 -5.61
N GLN A 414 -5.15 11.45 -5.71
CA GLN A 414 -4.79 12.84 -5.42
C GLN A 414 -4.83 13.18 -3.92
N GLY A 415 -5.44 12.32 -3.10
CA GLY A 415 -5.56 12.54 -1.65
C GLY A 415 -6.53 13.66 -1.27
N GLY A 416 -6.23 14.37 -0.18
CA GLY A 416 -6.95 15.56 0.26
C GLY A 416 -8.40 15.33 0.72
N LEU A 417 -9.22 16.38 0.59
CA LEU A 417 -10.60 16.43 1.11
C LEU A 417 -11.52 15.39 0.46
N LEU A 418 -11.37 15.13 -0.84
CA LEU A 418 -12.18 14.14 -1.55
C LEU A 418 -11.96 12.73 -0.99
N THR A 419 -10.71 12.36 -0.79
CA THR A 419 -10.34 11.04 -0.26
C THR A 419 -10.86 10.85 1.15
N ARG A 420 -10.73 11.88 2.01
CA ARG A 420 -11.34 11.88 3.34
C ARG A 420 -12.85 11.72 3.29
N ARG A 421 -13.53 12.41 2.37
CA ARG A 421 -14.99 12.30 2.18
C ARG A 421 -15.39 10.88 1.80
N ILE A 422 -14.69 10.29 0.83
CA ILE A 422 -14.91 8.89 0.41
C ILE A 422 -14.76 7.95 1.60
N ALA A 423 -13.77 8.18 2.47
CA ALA A 423 -13.57 7.35 3.65
C ALA A 423 -14.70 7.48 4.70
N GLN A 424 -15.45 8.58 4.69
CA GLN A 424 -16.50 8.87 5.66
C GLN A 424 -17.88 8.36 5.24
N ASP A 425 -18.09 8.05 3.95
CA ASP A 425 -19.37 7.56 3.41
C ASP A 425 -19.35 6.03 3.22
N ASP A 426 -20.34 5.33 3.78
CA ASP A 426 -20.40 3.86 3.79
C ASP A 426 -20.62 3.26 2.39
N ARG A 427 -21.41 3.93 1.53
CA ARG A 427 -21.67 3.47 0.15
C ARG A 427 -20.39 3.56 -0.68
N LEU A 428 -19.65 4.65 -0.55
CA LEU A 428 -18.39 4.87 -1.24
C LEU A 428 -17.28 3.96 -0.71
N ILE A 429 -17.18 3.73 0.61
CA ILE A 429 -16.26 2.74 1.20
C ILE A 429 -16.52 1.34 0.62
N GLY A 430 -17.79 0.90 0.61
CA GLY A 430 -18.15 -0.40 0.04
C GLY A 430 -17.81 -0.49 -1.45
N ARG A 431 -17.95 0.61 -2.19
CA ARG A 431 -17.56 0.71 -3.60
C ARG A 431 -16.04 0.68 -3.79
N MET A 432 -15.26 1.33 -2.92
CA MET A 432 -13.80 1.36 -3.02
C MET A 432 -13.16 -0.02 -2.95
N SER A 433 -13.79 -0.97 -2.26
CA SER A 433 -13.38 -2.38 -2.27
C SER A 433 -13.33 -2.96 -3.69
N ARG A 434 -14.35 -2.68 -4.52
CA ARG A 434 -14.40 -3.13 -5.93
C ARG A 434 -13.42 -2.33 -6.78
N VAL A 435 -13.43 -1.01 -6.64
CA VAL A 435 -12.56 -0.11 -7.41
C VAL A 435 -11.08 -0.50 -7.29
N LEU A 436 -10.59 -0.76 -6.07
CA LEU A 436 -9.19 -1.11 -5.86
C LEU A 436 -8.80 -2.50 -6.41
N ASN A 437 -9.78 -3.39 -6.61
CA ASN A 437 -9.55 -4.71 -7.20
C ASN A 437 -9.68 -4.72 -8.74
N ASP A 438 -10.49 -3.81 -9.30
CA ASP A 438 -10.82 -3.77 -10.73
C ASP A 438 -9.79 -2.97 -11.57
N VAL A 439 -9.03 -2.06 -10.94
CA VAL A 439 -8.05 -1.20 -11.63
C VAL A 439 -6.64 -1.81 -11.66
N ASP A 440 -5.74 -1.23 -12.44
CA ASP A 440 -4.35 -1.67 -12.49
C ASP A 440 -3.65 -1.54 -11.13
N ARG A 441 -2.68 -2.42 -10.88
CA ARG A 441 -2.01 -2.55 -9.58
C ARG A 441 -1.27 -1.27 -9.16
N GLU A 442 -0.72 -0.51 -10.10
CA GLU A 442 0.00 0.72 -9.79
C GLU A 442 -0.97 1.82 -9.32
N LEU A 443 -2.07 2.00 -10.04
CA LEU A 443 -3.12 2.95 -9.69
C LEU A 443 -3.83 2.56 -8.38
N ALA A 444 -4.15 1.28 -8.20
CA ALA A 444 -4.69 0.76 -6.94
C ALA A 444 -3.76 1.05 -5.76
N GLY A 445 -2.44 0.86 -5.94
CA GLY A 445 -1.43 1.16 -4.93
C GLY A 445 -1.39 2.65 -4.56
N LYS A 446 -1.39 3.55 -5.55
CA LYS A 446 -1.40 5.01 -5.31
C LYS A 446 -2.67 5.47 -4.61
N ALA A 447 -3.84 5.00 -5.08
CA ALA A 447 -5.13 5.31 -4.46
C ALA A 447 -5.21 4.76 -3.03
N GLY A 448 -4.80 3.51 -2.83
CA GLY A 448 -4.76 2.87 -1.52
C GLY A 448 -3.90 3.62 -0.52
N LEU A 449 -2.69 4.05 -0.91
CA LEU A 449 -1.80 4.83 -0.05
C LEU A 449 -2.40 6.17 0.39
N MET A 450 -3.17 6.83 -0.48
CA MET A 450 -3.84 8.09 -0.14
C MET A 450 -5.09 7.88 0.71
N LEU A 451 -5.78 6.75 0.56
CA LEU A 451 -6.98 6.41 1.32
C LEU A 451 -6.66 5.90 2.73
N LEU A 452 -5.58 5.12 2.86
CA LEU A 452 -5.16 4.42 4.08
C LEU A 452 -5.15 5.30 5.35
N PRO A 453 -4.64 6.55 5.36
CA PRO A 453 -4.62 7.39 6.56
C PRO A 453 -6.00 7.74 7.13
N PHE A 454 -7.08 7.53 6.36
CA PHE A 454 -8.45 7.82 6.76
C PHE A 454 -9.24 6.56 7.18
N LEU A 455 -8.62 5.37 7.10
CA LEU A 455 -9.23 4.09 7.45
C LEU A 455 -8.97 3.76 8.92
N VAL A 456 -9.71 4.40 9.82
CA VAL A 456 -9.54 4.33 11.28
C VAL A 456 -10.70 3.68 12.03
N GLU A 457 -11.77 3.27 11.33
CA GLU A 457 -12.98 2.67 11.89
C GLU A 457 -13.30 1.32 11.24
N ASP A 458 -13.83 0.37 12.00
CA ASP A 458 -14.11 -1.00 11.51
C ASP A 458 -15.08 -1.06 10.33
N ARG A 459 -16.01 -0.10 10.19
CA ARG A 459 -16.91 0.00 9.03
C ARG A 459 -16.16 0.18 7.70
N GLN A 460 -14.90 0.62 7.75
CA GLN A 460 -14.05 0.87 6.60
C GLN A 460 -13.25 -0.35 6.13
N LEU A 461 -13.39 -1.49 6.83
CA LEU A 461 -12.72 -2.76 6.50
C LEU A 461 -12.86 -3.19 5.03
N PRO A 462 -14.02 -3.06 4.36
CA PRO A 462 -14.16 -3.47 2.95
C PRO A 462 -13.15 -2.78 2.01
N ALA A 463 -12.85 -1.50 2.25
CA ALA A 463 -11.86 -0.75 1.47
C ALA A 463 -10.42 -1.03 1.93
N ALA A 464 -10.23 -1.39 3.21
CA ALA A 464 -8.91 -1.65 3.78
C ALA A 464 -8.28 -2.99 3.31
N ILE A 465 -9.09 -4.06 3.20
CA ILE A 465 -8.63 -5.40 2.80
C ILE A 465 -7.76 -5.39 1.53
N PRO A 466 -8.21 -4.85 0.37
CA PRO A 466 -7.40 -4.87 -0.85
C PRO A 466 -6.10 -4.06 -0.70
N ILE A 467 -6.08 -3.02 0.15
CA ILE A 467 -4.87 -2.25 0.45
C ILE A 467 -3.91 -3.11 1.29
N PHE A 468 -4.40 -3.75 2.35
CA PHE A 468 -3.61 -4.56 3.27
C PHE A 468 -2.92 -5.73 2.57
N GLN A 469 -3.58 -6.37 1.60
CA GLN A 469 -2.97 -7.43 0.79
C GLN A 469 -1.69 -6.98 0.07
N GLY A 470 -1.59 -5.69 -0.29
CA GLY A 470 -0.42 -5.11 -0.92
C GLY A 470 0.70 -4.66 0.02
N LEU A 471 0.47 -4.65 1.34
CA LEU A 471 1.44 -4.11 2.31
C LEU A 471 2.59 -5.09 2.62
N SER A 472 3.79 -4.53 2.75
CA SER A 472 4.98 -5.21 3.30
C SER A 472 4.96 -5.21 4.82
N SER A 473 5.79 -6.05 5.47
CA SER A 473 5.96 -6.09 6.93
C SER A 473 6.11 -4.70 7.57
N ASP A 474 7.00 -3.85 7.03
CA ASP A 474 7.24 -2.50 7.58
C ASP A 474 6.03 -1.59 7.45
N ALA A 475 5.28 -1.72 6.36
CA ALA A 475 4.09 -0.91 6.09
C ALA A 475 2.90 -1.36 6.96
N ILE A 476 2.80 -2.67 7.25
CA ILE A 476 1.82 -3.22 8.20
C ILE A 476 2.10 -2.68 9.61
N ALA A 477 3.36 -2.72 10.04
CA ALA A 477 3.77 -2.19 11.35
C ALA A 477 3.49 -0.68 11.46
N ALA A 478 3.82 0.10 10.43
CA ALA A 478 3.53 1.54 10.38
C ALA A 478 2.03 1.83 10.44
N GLU A 479 1.20 1.05 9.73
CA GLU A 479 -0.25 1.22 9.76
C GLU A 479 -0.84 0.87 11.12
N LEU A 480 -0.41 -0.25 11.72
CA LEU A 480 -0.88 -0.63 13.04
C LEU A 480 -0.49 0.41 14.11
N ALA A 481 0.72 0.98 14.03
CA ALA A 481 1.15 2.07 14.90
C ALA A 481 0.21 3.28 14.74
N ARG A 482 -0.16 3.62 13.50
CA ARG A 482 -1.10 4.70 13.18
C ARG A 482 -2.46 4.50 13.84
N LEU A 483 -3.02 3.28 13.75
CA LEU A 483 -4.30 2.92 14.41
C LEU A 483 -4.20 2.98 15.94
N GLY A 484 -3.02 2.66 16.49
CA GLY A 484 -2.70 2.85 17.89
C GLY A 484 -2.73 4.32 18.31
N ASP A 485 -2.05 5.18 17.54
CA ASP A 485 -1.95 6.62 17.82
C ASP A 485 -3.28 7.36 17.63
N SER A 486 -4.06 7.00 16.61
CA SER A 486 -5.31 7.70 16.27
C SER A 486 -6.50 7.26 17.11
N GLY A 487 -6.54 5.99 17.54
CA GLY A 487 -7.74 5.38 18.12
C GLY A 487 -7.47 4.41 19.26
N ALA A 488 -6.24 4.31 19.78
CA ALA A 488 -5.85 3.36 20.82
C ALA A 488 -6.28 1.92 20.50
N PHE A 489 -6.22 1.54 19.21
CA PHE A 489 -6.62 0.23 18.68
C PHE A 489 -8.11 -0.10 18.82
N GLN A 490 -9.01 0.89 18.84
CA GLN A 490 -10.47 0.66 18.90
C GLN A 490 -11.03 -0.04 17.64
N ALA A 491 -10.41 0.13 16.47
CA ALA A 491 -10.79 -0.55 15.24
C ALA A 491 -10.26 -2.00 15.23
N LYS A 492 -10.92 -2.87 16.00
CA LYS A 492 -10.49 -4.24 16.24
C LYS A 492 -10.42 -5.05 14.95
N SER A 493 -11.40 -4.92 14.06
CA SER A 493 -11.47 -5.67 12.81
C SER A 493 -10.35 -5.26 11.84
N LEU A 494 -10.02 -3.96 11.78
CA LEU A 494 -8.87 -3.49 11.00
C LEU A 494 -7.54 -4.01 11.57
N CYS A 495 -7.36 -3.93 12.89
CA CYS A 495 -6.15 -4.42 13.55
C CYS A 495 -5.95 -5.93 13.34
N LEU A 496 -7.03 -6.72 13.45
CA LEU A 496 -7.00 -8.16 13.20
C LEU A 496 -6.59 -8.48 11.76
N ALA A 497 -7.17 -7.78 10.77
CA ALA A 497 -6.80 -7.98 9.37
C ALA A 497 -5.31 -7.67 9.09
N LEU A 498 -4.74 -6.67 9.78
CA LEU A 498 -3.29 -6.38 9.71
C LEU A 498 -2.44 -7.47 10.36
N ILE A 499 -2.87 -8.01 11.51
CA ILE A 499 -2.17 -9.11 12.19
C ILE A 499 -2.20 -10.38 11.33
N ASP A 500 -3.35 -10.70 10.75
CA ASP A 500 -3.49 -11.87 9.86
C ASP A 500 -2.60 -11.70 8.62
N ARG A 501 -2.58 -10.49 8.04
CA ARG A 501 -1.66 -10.21 6.94
C ARG A 501 -0.20 -10.30 7.35
N ALA A 502 0.16 -9.81 8.55
CA ALA A 502 1.50 -9.94 9.09
C ALA A 502 1.92 -11.41 9.24
N ARG A 503 0.99 -12.28 9.65
CA ARG A 503 1.23 -13.73 9.74
C ARG A 503 1.55 -14.33 8.37
N GLU A 504 0.83 -13.94 7.32
CA GLU A 504 1.06 -14.43 5.95
C GLU A 504 2.43 -14.01 5.38
N VAL A 505 2.91 -12.80 5.71
CA VAL A 505 4.16 -12.25 5.16
C VAL A 505 5.37 -12.38 6.11
N GLY A 506 5.21 -13.05 7.26
CA GLY A 506 6.28 -13.22 8.25
C GLY A 506 6.63 -11.94 9.04
N GLY A 507 5.70 -11.00 9.17
CA GLY A 507 5.89 -9.69 9.82
C GLY A 507 5.44 -9.60 11.29
N LEU A 508 5.09 -10.71 11.95
CA LEU A 508 4.57 -10.68 13.33
C LEU A 508 5.56 -10.07 14.35
N THR A 509 6.86 -10.23 14.14
CA THR A 509 7.87 -9.61 15.01
C THR A 509 7.77 -8.07 14.98
N ALA A 510 7.61 -7.48 13.79
CA ALA A 510 7.46 -6.03 13.66
C ALA A 510 6.15 -5.52 14.30
N VAL A 511 5.07 -6.30 14.19
CA VAL A 511 3.80 -6.03 14.87
C VAL A 511 3.95 -6.06 16.40
N ARG A 512 4.67 -7.04 16.95
CA ARG A 512 4.95 -7.15 18.39
C ARG A 512 5.71 -5.92 18.90
N GLU A 513 6.74 -5.49 18.16
CA GLU A 513 7.52 -4.27 18.49
C GLU A 513 6.64 -3.02 18.58
N VAL A 514 5.72 -2.85 17.63
CA VAL A 514 4.76 -1.73 17.62
C VAL A 514 3.84 -1.80 18.84
N LEU A 515 3.24 -2.96 19.11
CA LEU A 515 2.31 -3.12 20.23
C LEU A 515 2.98 -2.89 21.58
N ILE A 516 4.21 -3.38 21.79
CA ILE A 516 4.96 -3.14 23.03
C ILE A 516 5.33 -1.67 23.20
N SER A 517 5.75 -1.02 22.13
CA SER A 517 6.17 0.39 22.16
C SER A 517 4.99 1.35 22.30
N SER A 518 3.77 0.87 22.06
CA SER A 518 2.54 1.65 22.13
C SER A 518 2.02 1.84 23.56
N ARG A 519 1.28 2.93 23.78
CA ARG A 519 0.65 3.26 25.06
C ARG A 519 -0.22 2.10 25.56
N ALA A 520 -0.13 1.80 26.85
CA ALA A 520 -0.89 0.71 27.45
C ALA A 520 -2.40 0.91 27.39
N SER A 521 -3.10 -0.07 26.81
CA SER A 521 -4.57 -0.20 26.79
C SER A 521 -4.97 -1.67 26.81
N GLN A 522 -6.23 -1.95 27.15
CA GLN A 522 -6.77 -3.31 27.14
C GLN A 522 -6.76 -3.90 25.71
N GLN A 523 -7.18 -3.11 24.72
CA GLN A 523 -7.25 -3.51 23.31
C GLN A 523 -5.87 -3.88 22.77
N ARG A 524 -4.84 -3.09 23.10
CA ARG A 524 -3.44 -3.41 22.76
C ARG A 524 -3.02 -4.76 23.31
N ASN A 525 -3.36 -5.06 24.57
CA ASN A 525 -3.00 -6.33 25.21
C ASN A 525 -3.69 -7.52 24.52
N GLU A 526 -4.99 -7.38 24.21
CA GLU A 526 -5.75 -8.39 23.46
C GLU A 526 -5.11 -8.64 22.09
N LEU A 527 -4.71 -7.58 21.36
CA LEU A 527 -4.03 -7.72 20.08
C LEU A 527 -2.66 -8.38 20.21
N LEU A 528 -1.88 -8.00 21.22
CA LEU A 528 -0.56 -8.56 21.48
C LEU A 528 -0.66 -10.07 21.72
N GLU A 529 -1.63 -10.51 22.51
CA GLU A 529 -1.91 -11.93 22.74
C GLU A 529 -2.18 -12.69 21.44
N LEU A 530 -2.89 -12.09 20.48
CA LEU A 530 -3.23 -12.72 19.19
C LEU A 530 -2.04 -12.80 18.22
N THR A 531 -0.92 -12.16 18.53
CA THR A 531 0.31 -12.28 17.74
C THR A 531 1.12 -13.52 18.10
N PHE A 532 0.79 -14.24 19.17
CA PHE A 532 1.51 -15.41 19.64
C PHE A 532 0.73 -16.71 19.44
N ASP A 533 1.44 -17.73 19.01
CA ASP A 533 0.99 -19.11 18.97
C ASP A 533 1.58 -19.90 20.15
N PRO A 534 0.95 -21.00 20.59
CA PRO A 534 1.42 -21.82 21.71
C PRO A 534 2.61 -22.70 21.28
N THR A 535 3.68 -22.06 20.84
CA THR A 535 4.90 -22.69 20.37
C THR A 535 6.07 -22.36 21.28
N ASP A 536 7.04 -23.26 21.30
CA ASP A 536 8.29 -23.14 22.04
C ASP A 536 9.00 -21.78 21.84
N ALA A 537 9.11 -21.32 20.59
CA ALA A 537 9.75 -20.04 20.25
C ALA A 537 9.00 -18.83 20.82
N ASP A 538 7.67 -18.81 20.68
CA ASP A 538 6.84 -17.70 21.14
C ASP A 538 6.76 -17.63 22.67
N ILE A 539 6.70 -18.78 23.35
CA ILE A 539 6.70 -18.83 24.81
C ILE A 539 8.03 -18.32 25.37
N ARG A 540 9.18 -18.74 24.79
CA ARG A 540 10.48 -18.18 25.21
C ARG A 540 10.55 -16.67 24.97
N TRP A 541 10.04 -16.20 23.82
CA TRP A 541 9.98 -14.77 23.53
C TRP A 541 9.21 -14.00 24.61
N ILE A 542 8.02 -14.46 25.02
CA ILE A 542 7.22 -13.83 26.08
C ILE A 542 7.98 -13.82 27.41
N LEU A 543 8.69 -14.91 27.73
CA LEU A 543 9.41 -15.05 28.99
C LEU A 543 10.72 -14.25 29.06
N ASP A 544 11.33 -13.94 27.91
CA ASP A 544 12.61 -13.24 27.81
C ASP A 544 12.46 -11.73 27.58
N GLU A 545 11.29 -11.27 27.10
CA GLU A 545 11.05 -9.85 26.79
C GLU A 545 10.94 -8.98 28.04
N GLN A 546 11.95 -8.13 28.26
CA GLN A 546 12.08 -7.29 29.46
C GLN A 546 11.17 -6.05 29.46
N ARG A 547 10.66 -5.63 28.30
CA ARG A 547 9.75 -4.47 28.19
C ARG A 547 8.33 -4.81 28.64
N LEU A 548 7.98 -6.09 28.73
CA LEU A 548 6.69 -6.52 29.27
C LEU A 548 6.74 -6.48 30.81
N SER A 549 5.73 -5.88 31.43
CA SER A 549 5.57 -5.99 32.88
C SER A 549 5.25 -7.44 33.26
N GLU A 550 5.65 -7.87 34.45
CA GLU A 550 5.41 -9.26 34.89
C GLU A 550 3.93 -9.65 34.84
N LYS A 551 3.05 -8.70 35.18
CA LYS A 551 1.60 -8.88 35.10
C LYS A 551 1.12 -9.10 33.66
N LEU A 552 1.57 -8.27 32.72
CA LEU A 552 1.15 -8.39 31.32
C LEU A 552 1.72 -9.66 30.66
N ALA A 553 2.97 -10.00 30.95
CA ALA A 553 3.57 -11.25 30.48
C ALA A 553 2.76 -12.46 30.96
N ALA A 554 2.32 -12.47 32.23
CA ALA A 554 1.45 -13.53 32.77
C ALA A 554 0.07 -13.56 32.12
N GLU A 555 -0.56 -12.40 31.86
CA GLU A 555 -1.85 -12.31 31.15
C GLU A 555 -1.76 -12.87 29.72
N VAL A 556 -0.77 -12.42 28.94
CA VAL A 556 -0.53 -12.90 27.57
C VAL A 556 -0.21 -14.39 27.56
N LEU A 557 0.68 -14.84 28.45
CA LEU A 557 1.04 -16.25 28.56
C LEU A 557 -0.18 -17.14 28.87
N THR A 558 -1.04 -16.69 29.80
CA THR A 558 -2.27 -17.39 30.15
C THR A 558 -3.21 -17.48 28.94
N GLY A 559 -3.40 -16.39 28.21
CA GLY A 559 -4.24 -16.36 27.01
C GLY A 559 -3.75 -17.29 25.89
N VAL A 560 -2.44 -17.27 25.63
CA VAL A 560 -1.80 -18.16 24.63
C VAL A 560 -1.95 -19.63 25.02
N LEU A 561 -1.64 -19.98 26.28
CA LEU A 561 -1.73 -21.36 26.76
C LEU A 561 -3.18 -21.88 26.85
N ARG A 562 -4.16 -20.99 27.08
CA ARG A 562 -5.57 -21.38 27.04
C ARG A 562 -6.00 -21.84 25.64
N ARG A 563 -5.43 -21.25 24.57
CA ARG A 563 -5.65 -21.65 23.17
C ARG A 563 -4.83 -22.87 22.74
N ALA A 564 -3.80 -23.25 23.49
CA ALA A 564 -3.00 -24.45 23.20
C ALA A 564 -3.87 -25.70 23.23
N ASP A 565 -3.65 -26.63 22.30
CA ASP A 565 -4.26 -27.96 22.34
C ASP A 565 -3.44 -28.93 23.21
N ARG A 566 -3.84 -30.20 23.30
CA ARG A 566 -3.11 -31.19 24.11
C ARG A 566 -1.69 -31.41 23.57
N LYS A 567 -1.49 -31.36 22.25
CA LYS A 567 -0.18 -31.60 21.63
C LYS A 567 0.79 -30.47 21.95
N ALA A 568 0.38 -29.23 21.74
CA ALA A 568 1.17 -28.03 22.06
C ALA A 568 1.54 -27.97 23.55
N LEU A 569 0.58 -28.24 24.46
CA LEU A 569 0.88 -28.29 25.89
C LEU A 569 1.89 -29.40 26.23
N THR A 570 1.81 -30.56 25.57
CA THR A 570 2.78 -31.64 25.78
C THR A 570 4.17 -31.22 25.34
N GLU A 571 4.32 -30.64 24.15
CA GLU A 571 5.60 -30.15 23.64
C GLU A 571 6.21 -29.10 24.57
N LEU A 572 5.41 -28.12 25.02
CA LEU A 572 5.87 -27.04 25.90
C LEU A 572 6.27 -27.51 27.31
N PHE A 573 5.50 -28.42 27.91
CA PHE A 573 5.74 -28.86 29.29
C PHE A 573 6.66 -30.08 29.41
N THR A 574 7.16 -30.62 28.30
CA THR A 574 8.24 -31.63 28.30
C THR A 574 9.62 -30.97 28.47
N ASP A 575 9.79 -29.74 27.96
CA ASP A 575 11.00 -28.93 28.20
C ASP A 575 11.04 -28.47 29.67
N GLN A 576 12.08 -28.86 30.39
CA GLN A 576 12.23 -28.56 31.81
C GLN A 576 12.30 -27.05 32.10
N GLU A 577 13.06 -26.29 31.32
CA GLU A 577 13.25 -24.87 31.55
C GLU A 577 11.94 -24.11 31.31
N ILE A 578 11.25 -24.42 30.20
CA ILE A 578 9.96 -23.81 29.88
C ILE A 578 8.92 -24.17 30.94
N ALA A 579 8.79 -25.46 31.29
CA ALA A 579 7.81 -25.92 32.25
C ALA A 579 7.98 -25.21 33.61
N GLU A 580 9.21 -25.07 34.10
CA GLU A 580 9.51 -24.38 35.36
C GLU A 580 9.19 -22.89 35.28
N ARG A 581 9.66 -22.19 34.24
CA ARG A 581 9.46 -20.74 34.07
C ARG A 581 8.00 -20.37 33.85
N VAL A 582 7.28 -21.14 33.03
CA VAL A 582 5.85 -20.96 32.79
C VAL A 582 5.07 -21.18 34.09
N THR A 583 5.33 -22.29 34.80
CA THR A 583 4.62 -22.58 36.05
C THR A 583 4.84 -21.51 37.10
N ALA A 584 6.04 -20.93 37.19
CA ALA A 584 6.34 -19.84 38.12
C ALA A 584 5.61 -18.53 37.79
N ARG A 585 5.19 -18.33 36.54
CA ARG A 585 4.50 -17.12 36.05
C ARG A 585 2.98 -17.24 36.05
N LEU A 586 2.44 -18.46 36.03
CA LEU A 586 1.00 -18.69 36.07
C LEU A 586 0.44 -18.41 37.47
N SER A 587 -0.67 -17.66 37.51
CA SER A 587 -1.40 -17.33 38.75
C SER A 587 -2.57 -18.30 38.99
N GLY A 588 -3.31 -18.11 40.08
CA GLY A 588 -4.50 -18.94 40.41
C GLY A 588 -5.60 -18.93 39.33
N ASP A 589 -5.66 -17.89 38.49
CA ASP A 589 -6.65 -17.76 37.39
C ASP A 589 -6.35 -18.68 36.19
N ALA A 590 -5.23 -19.41 36.21
CA ALA A 590 -4.83 -20.39 35.20
C ALA A 590 -5.14 -21.85 35.61
N ALA A 591 -6.02 -22.05 36.59
CA ALA A 591 -6.38 -23.38 37.08
C ALA A 591 -6.87 -24.33 35.96
N ASP A 592 -7.58 -23.79 34.96
CA ASP A 592 -8.04 -24.56 33.80
C ASP A 592 -6.87 -25.11 32.96
N ILE A 593 -5.82 -24.31 32.77
CA ILE A 593 -4.62 -24.69 32.04
C ILE A 593 -3.81 -25.71 32.85
N LEU A 594 -3.58 -25.41 34.13
CA LEU A 594 -2.82 -26.28 35.04
C LEU A 594 -3.51 -27.65 35.20
N ALA A 595 -4.84 -27.70 35.21
CA ALA A 595 -5.59 -28.96 35.28
C ALA A 595 -5.36 -29.82 34.03
N ARG A 596 -5.32 -29.19 32.84
CA ARG A 596 -5.01 -29.87 31.58
C ARG A 596 -3.57 -30.40 31.56
N VAL A 597 -2.62 -29.62 32.07
CA VAL A 597 -1.20 -30.01 32.18
C VAL A 597 -1.00 -31.13 33.20
N ALA A 598 -1.74 -31.12 34.32
CA ALA A 598 -1.69 -32.18 35.33
C ALA A 598 -2.17 -33.55 34.81
N LEU A 599 -2.83 -33.57 33.65
CA LEU A 599 -3.26 -34.79 32.96
C LEU A 599 -2.33 -35.23 31.80
N LEU A 600 -1.11 -34.67 31.76
CA LEU A 600 -0.06 -35.05 30.80
C LEU A 600 0.95 -36.02 31.45
N ASP A 601 1.55 -36.88 30.62
CA ASP A 601 2.38 -37.99 31.08
C ASP A 601 3.88 -37.66 31.16
N ASP A 602 4.34 -36.68 30.39
CA ASP A 602 5.79 -36.41 30.18
C ASP A 602 6.29 -35.12 30.85
N VAL A 603 5.51 -34.50 31.74
CA VAL A 603 5.93 -33.29 32.48
C VAL A 603 7.00 -33.66 33.51
N PRO A 604 8.16 -32.97 33.60
CA PRO A 604 9.19 -33.25 34.60
C PRO A 604 8.62 -33.32 36.02
N ILE A 605 9.01 -34.36 36.78
CA ILE A 605 8.30 -34.75 38.01
C ILE A 605 8.23 -33.64 39.07
N ASN A 606 9.31 -32.87 39.27
CA ASN A 606 9.31 -31.77 40.24
C ASN A 606 8.33 -30.65 39.85
N THR A 607 8.30 -30.28 38.58
CA THR A 607 7.35 -29.30 38.05
C THR A 607 5.92 -29.83 38.13
N TYR A 608 5.73 -31.11 37.76
CA TYR A 608 4.44 -31.78 37.83
C TYR A 608 3.85 -31.77 39.25
N VAL A 609 4.64 -32.12 40.27
CA VAL A 609 4.20 -32.11 41.67
C VAL A 609 3.84 -30.70 42.13
N ARG A 610 4.60 -29.67 41.72
CA ARG A 610 4.26 -28.26 42.00
C ARG A 610 2.91 -27.88 41.37
N ILE A 611 2.68 -28.23 40.10
CA ILE A 611 1.43 -27.99 39.39
C ILE A 611 0.25 -28.69 40.09
N VAL A 612 0.41 -29.98 40.44
CA VAL A 612 -0.62 -30.76 41.14
C VAL A 612 -1.00 -30.08 42.47
N ARG A 613 -0.03 -29.62 43.26
CA ARG A 613 -0.32 -28.90 44.52
C ARG A 613 -1.08 -27.60 44.31
N LEU A 614 -0.76 -26.85 43.25
CA LEU A 614 -1.43 -25.59 42.93
C LEU A 614 -2.88 -25.79 42.47
N VAL A 615 -3.13 -26.84 41.69
CA VAL A 615 -4.43 -27.06 41.04
C VAL A 615 -5.45 -27.80 41.91
N LEU A 616 -5.00 -28.67 42.83
CA LEU A 616 -5.90 -29.50 43.64
C LEU A 616 -6.81 -28.71 44.62
N SER A 617 -6.47 -27.46 44.93
CA SER A 617 -7.28 -26.58 45.78
C SER A 617 -8.32 -25.77 45.00
N THR A 618 -8.25 -25.77 43.66
CA THR A 618 -9.07 -24.89 42.80
C THR A 618 -10.05 -25.64 41.90
N VAL A 619 -9.80 -26.92 41.60
CA VAL A 619 -10.66 -27.74 40.74
C VAL A 619 -11.84 -28.38 41.48
N ASP A 620 -12.88 -28.75 40.74
CA ASP A 620 -14.01 -29.50 41.27
C ASP A 620 -13.62 -30.93 41.71
N ASN A 621 -14.51 -31.60 42.45
CA ASN A 621 -14.25 -32.94 42.99
C ASN A 621 -14.01 -34.01 41.92
N ALA A 622 -14.60 -33.88 40.72
CA ALA A 622 -14.45 -34.88 39.66
C ALA A 622 -13.06 -34.78 39.01
N GLN A 623 -12.64 -33.56 38.66
CA GLN A 623 -11.29 -33.27 38.16
C GLN A 623 -10.23 -33.55 39.22
N LYS A 624 -10.49 -33.18 40.48
CA LYS A 624 -9.60 -33.46 41.62
C LYS A 624 -9.28 -34.95 41.73
N PHE A 625 -10.28 -35.81 41.55
CA PHE A 625 -10.09 -37.26 41.54
C PHE A 625 -9.23 -37.72 40.35
N GLN A 626 -9.50 -37.24 39.13
CA GLN A 626 -8.73 -37.64 37.95
C GLN A 626 -7.25 -37.23 38.06
N ILE A 627 -7.01 -35.97 38.47
CA ILE A 627 -5.66 -35.45 38.68
C ILE A 627 -4.97 -36.24 39.79
N ALA A 628 -5.64 -36.51 40.92
CA ALA A 628 -5.05 -37.29 42.00
C ALA A 628 -4.71 -38.72 41.57
N LEU A 629 -5.52 -39.35 40.73
CA LEU A 629 -5.27 -40.71 40.24
C LEU A 629 -4.02 -40.75 39.35
N GLN A 630 -3.92 -39.83 38.38
CA GLN A 630 -2.75 -39.75 37.50
C GLN A 630 -1.50 -39.34 38.28
N ALA A 631 -1.63 -38.38 39.19
CA ALA A 631 -0.53 -37.94 40.03
C ALA A 631 -0.02 -39.04 40.95
N THR A 632 -0.92 -39.84 41.53
CA THR A 632 -0.54 -41.00 42.33
C THR A 632 0.31 -41.96 41.50
N GLY A 633 -0.11 -42.31 40.28
CA GLY A 633 0.64 -43.21 39.41
C GLY A 633 2.05 -42.72 39.10
N ARG A 634 2.20 -41.43 38.77
CA ARG A 634 3.52 -40.84 38.46
C ARG A 634 4.41 -40.70 39.71
N CYS A 635 3.84 -40.28 40.84
CA CYS A 635 4.58 -40.10 42.09
C CYS A 635 5.02 -41.44 42.69
N LEU A 636 4.28 -42.53 42.47
CA LEU A 636 4.65 -43.86 42.97
C LEU A 636 5.92 -44.43 42.33
N VAL A 637 6.31 -43.98 41.14
CA VAL A 637 7.46 -44.53 40.41
C VAL A 637 8.65 -43.56 40.32
N ASN A 638 8.47 -42.28 40.66
CA ASN A 638 9.52 -41.25 40.58
C ASN A 638 9.86 -40.66 41.95
N GLN A 639 11.12 -40.28 42.16
CA GLN A 639 11.52 -39.39 43.26
C GLN A 639 11.27 -37.93 42.90
N PHE A 640 10.96 -37.10 43.90
CA PHE A 640 10.69 -35.68 43.71
C PHE A 640 10.99 -34.85 44.96
N GLU A 641 11.21 -33.55 44.76
CA GLU A 641 11.56 -32.61 45.82
C GLU A 641 10.43 -32.42 46.83
N GLY A 642 10.81 -32.33 48.12
CA GLY A 642 9.91 -32.03 49.23
C GLY A 642 9.55 -33.26 50.06
N ASP A 643 8.42 -33.20 50.77
CA ASP A 643 7.93 -34.31 51.60
C ASP A 643 7.11 -35.29 50.73
N GLU A 644 7.81 -36.28 50.15
CA GLU A 644 7.21 -37.28 49.27
C GLU A 644 6.08 -38.06 49.96
N VAL A 645 6.26 -38.41 51.23
CA VAL A 645 5.31 -39.19 52.03
C VAL A 645 4.04 -38.38 52.28
N ALA A 646 4.15 -37.11 52.66
CA ALA A 646 3.00 -36.25 52.86
C ALA A 646 2.21 -36.01 51.58
N ILE A 647 2.90 -35.85 50.44
CA ILE A 647 2.25 -35.66 49.13
C ILE A 647 1.50 -36.91 48.70
N LEU A 648 2.13 -38.09 48.79
CA LEU A 648 1.45 -39.36 48.49
C LEU A 648 0.28 -39.61 49.44
N SER A 649 0.44 -39.38 50.74
CA SER A 649 -0.65 -39.51 51.71
C SER A 649 -1.84 -38.60 51.39
N MET A 650 -1.57 -37.36 50.98
CA MET A 650 -2.60 -36.42 50.52
C MET A 650 -3.31 -36.91 49.25
N LEU A 651 -2.57 -37.39 48.24
CA LEU A 651 -3.14 -37.92 47.00
C LEU A 651 -3.99 -39.17 47.23
N LEU A 652 -3.49 -40.11 48.02
CA LEU A 652 -4.22 -41.31 48.44
C LEU A 652 -5.50 -40.92 49.20
N GLY A 653 -5.42 -39.91 50.07
CA GLY A 653 -6.56 -39.34 50.79
C GLY A 653 -7.63 -38.74 49.89
N ILE A 654 -7.27 -38.18 48.73
CA ILE A 654 -8.24 -37.66 47.75
C ILE A 654 -8.94 -38.80 47.02
N LEU A 655 -8.22 -39.89 46.74
CA LEU A 655 -8.79 -41.10 46.12
C LEU A 655 -9.71 -41.84 47.09
N ASP A 656 -9.40 -41.79 48.38
CA ASP A 656 -10.27 -42.22 49.48
C ASP A 656 -10.82 -43.66 49.25
N THR A 657 -12.11 -43.88 49.45
CA THR A 657 -12.80 -45.16 49.23
C THR A 657 -12.77 -45.65 47.78
N ARG A 658 -12.49 -44.77 46.81
CA ARG A 658 -12.39 -45.11 45.38
C ARG A 658 -11.00 -45.60 44.98
N LEU A 659 -10.05 -45.66 45.91
CA LEU A 659 -8.72 -46.19 45.68
C LEU A 659 -8.76 -47.69 45.31
N ASP A 660 -8.05 -48.06 44.25
CA ASP A 660 -7.65 -49.44 43.99
C ASP A 660 -6.33 -49.71 44.71
N GLY A 661 -6.43 -50.32 45.90
CA GLY A 661 -5.26 -50.65 46.73
C GLY A 661 -4.30 -51.60 46.03
N ALA A 662 -4.80 -52.56 45.25
CA ALA A 662 -3.96 -53.51 44.54
C ALA A 662 -3.18 -52.83 43.39
N TRP A 663 -3.80 -51.88 42.67
CA TRP A 663 -3.09 -51.08 41.67
C TRP A 663 -1.97 -50.23 42.27
N VAL A 664 -2.24 -49.51 43.37
CA VAL A 664 -1.21 -48.70 44.05
C VAL A 664 -0.03 -49.55 44.52
N VAL A 665 -0.31 -50.73 45.06
CA VAL A 665 0.71 -51.67 45.52
C VAL A 665 1.55 -52.19 44.34
N ARG A 666 0.92 -52.59 43.23
CA ARG A 666 1.64 -53.01 42.02
C ARG A 666 2.54 -51.91 41.49
N VAL A 667 1.98 -50.74 41.23
CA VAL A 667 2.72 -49.63 40.63
C VAL A 667 3.80 -49.10 41.57
N GLY A 668 3.55 -49.06 42.88
CA GLY A 668 4.49 -48.49 43.84
C GLY A 668 5.60 -49.42 44.31
N LEU A 669 5.38 -50.74 44.34
CA LEU A 669 6.34 -51.70 44.92
C LEU A 669 6.96 -52.64 43.89
N GLU A 670 6.57 -52.56 42.61
CA GLU A 670 7.10 -53.44 41.58
C GLU A 670 8.62 -53.42 41.50
N ARG A 671 9.19 -54.53 41.03
CA ARG A 671 10.64 -54.71 40.91
C ARG A 671 11.33 -53.65 40.04
N GLY A 672 10.59 -53.00 39.14
CA GLY A 672 11.11 -51.91 38.30
C GLY A 672 11.46 -50.64 39.10
N ASN A 673 10.84 -50.45 40.25
CA ASN A 673 11.08 -49.28 41.10
C ASN A 673 12.32 -49.46 41.98
N ASP A 674 13.08 -48.37 42.09
CA ASP A 674 14.20 -48.25 43.01
C ASP A 674 13.79 -48.58 44.46
N ALA A 675 14.72 -49.15 45.23
CA ALA A 675 14.49 -49.54 46.61
C ALA A 675 14.02 -48.36 47.45
N ASP A 676 14.61 -47.17 47.30
CA ASP A 676 14.24 -45.99 48.08
C ASP A 676 12.79 -45.55 47.80
N VAL A 677 12.36 -45.65 46.53
CA VAL A 677 10.98 -45.35 46.12
C VAL A 677 10.00 -46.36 46.74
N ALA A 678 10.31 -47.65 46.67
CA ALA A 678 9.47 -48.70 47.28
C ALA A 678 9.39 -48.54 48.80
N ASN A 679 10.50 -48.20 49.45
CA ASN A 679 10.59 -47.92 50.89
C ASN A 679 9.70 -46.75 51.29
N ARG A 680 9.84 -45.60 50.61
CA ARG A 680 9.00 -44.42 50.85
C ARG A 680 7.53 -44.71 50.58
N ASN A 681 7.21 -45.47 49.54
CA ASN A 681 5.82 -45.82 49.22
C ASN A 681 5.17 -46.66 50.34
N LEU A 682 5.87 -47.65 50.91
CA LEU A 682 5.35 -48.43 52.05
C LEU A 682 5.05 -47.54 53.26
N VAL A 683 5.92 -46.58 53.56
CA VAL A 683 5.68 -45.60 54.64
C VAL A 683 4.47 -44.72 54.31
N ALA A 684 4.33 -44.26 53.07
CA ALA A 684 3.18 -43.47 52.63
C ALA A 684 1.86 -44.26 52.67
N PHE A 685 1.88 -45.56 52.35
CA PHE A 685 0.73 -46.45 52.44
C PHE A 685 0.26 -46.61 53.87
N GLU A 686 1.19 -46.77 54.82
CA GLU A 686 0.85 -46.92 56.22
C GLU A 686 0.34 -45.60 56.84
N ARG A 687 0.88 -44.46 56.41
CA ARG A 687 0.44 -43.11 56.81
C ARG A 687 -0.73 -42.56 55.98
N ALA A 688 -1.33 -43.36 55.09
CA ALA A 688 -2.47 -42.92 54.31
C ALA A 688 -3.70 -42.66 55.21
N PRO A 689 -4.61 -41.73 54.83
CA PRO A 689 -5.85 -41.51 55.56
C PRO A 689 -6.70 -42.78 55.68
N SER A 690 -7.49 -42.88 56.74
CA SER A 690 -8.11 -44.15 57.19
C SER A 690 -8.84 -44.93 56.10
N ALA A 691 -9.63 -44.28 55.26
CA ALA A 691 -10.39 -44.93 54.19
C ALA A 691 -9.50 -45.41 53.03
N ALA A 692 -8.54 -44.60 52.57
CA ALA A 692 -7.55 -45.01 51.58
C ALA A 692 -6.66 -46.14 52.10
N ARG A 693 -6.22 -46.04 53.36
CA ARG A 693 -5.43 -47.07 54.04
C ARG A 693 -6.18 -48.39 54.14
N ALA A 694 -7.49 -48.36 54.43
CA ALA A 694 -8.31 -49.58 54.47
C ALA A 694 -8.29 -50.33 53.13
N ARG A 695 -8.37 -49.61 52.00
CA ARG A 695 -8.27 -50.20 50.65
C ARG A 695 -6.90 -50.84 50.39
N ILE A 696 -5.83 -50.30 50.95
CA ILE A 696 -4.48 -50.89 50.85
C ILE A 696 -4.36 -52.12 51.76
N VAL A 697 -4.93 -52.07 52.97
CA VAL A 697 -4.99 -53.20 53.91
C VAL A 697 -5.77 -54.38 53.32
N GLU A 698 -6.81 -54.12 52.54
CA GLU A 698 -7.55 -55.15 51.79
C GLU A 698 -6.71 -55.83 50.70
N ALA A 699 -5.61 -55.20 50.26
CA ALA A 699 -4.72 -55.67 49.20
C ALA A 699 -3.34 -56.12 49.73
N VAL A 700 -3.24 -56.53 51.00
CA VAL A 700 -1.97 -57.00 51.58
C VAL A 700 -1.40 -58.26 50.93
N ASP A 701 -2.25 -59.10 50.35
CA ASP A 701 -1.83 -60.25 49.55
C ASP A 701 -1.01 -59.81 48.32
N GLU A 702 -1.44 -58.72 47.69
CA GLU A 702 -0.72 -58.09 46.60
C GLU A 702 0.62 -57.52 47.05
N ILE A 703 0.71 -56.94 48.25
CA ILE A 703 1.98 -56.49 48.84
C ILE A 703 2.90 -57.70 48.97
N GLY A 704 2.37 -58.82 49.49
CA GLY A 704 3.11 -60.06 49.61
C GLY A 704 3.64 -60.58 48.27
N ARG A 705 2.78 -60.61 47.26
CA ARG A 705 3.13 -61.08 45.91
C ARG A 705 4.18 -60.20 45.23
N VAL A 706 4.02 -58.88 45.30
CA VAL A 706 4.90 -57.92 44.62
C VAL A 706 6.28 -57.88 45.29
N LEU A 707 6.33 -57.85 46.63
CA LEU A 707 7.59 -57.90 47.38
C LEU A 707 8.34 -59.22 47.17
N GLN A 708 7.63 -60.36 47.09
CA GLN A 708 8.26 -61.63 46.70
C GLN A 708 8.89 -61.54 45.30
N GLY A 709 8.20 -60.88 44.37
CA GLY A 709 8.67 -60.63 43.00
C GLY A 709 9.97 -59.84 42.90
N ARG A 710 10.32 -59.03 43.91
CA ARG A 710 11.58 -58.25 43.97
C ARG A 710 12.83 -59.15 44.14
N ARG A 711 12.67 -60.40 44.58
CA ARG A 711 13.72 -61.43 44.82
C ARG A 711 14.72 -61.13 45.93
N THR A 712 15.05 -59.87 46.19
CA THR A 712 15.86 -59.40 47.31
C THR A 712 15.00 -58.58 48.26
N ILE A 713 15.21 -58.74 49.57
CA ILE A 713 14.55 -57.90 50.58
C ILE A 713 15.42 -56.65 50.75
N ASP A 714 15.04 -55.57 50.06
CA ASP A 714 15.71 -54.28 50.00
C ASP A 714 14.97 -53.20 50.80
N LEU A 715 14.25 -53.62 51.84
CA LEU A 715 13.44 -52.75 52.68
C LEU A 715 14.22 -52.18 53.88
N THR A 716 14.09 -50.88 54.13
CA THR A 716 14.57 -50.21 55.34
C THR A 716 13.77 -50.65 56.56
N VAL A 717 14.28 -50.37 57.77
CA VAL A 717 13.58 -50.69 59.02
C VAL A 717 12.20 -50.02 59.06
N GLU A 718 12.13 -48.73 58.72
CA GLU A 718 10.85 -47.98 58.76
C GLU A 718 9.81 -48.55 57.78
N ALA A 719 10.24 -48.92 56.56
CA ALA A 719 9.36 -49.52 55.57
C ALA A 719 8.89 -50.94 55.95
N ASN A 720 9.79 -51.75 56.54
CA ASN A 720 9.42 -53.06 57.09
C ASN A 720 8.40 -52.92 58.21
N ASP A 721 8.60 -51.96 59.12
CA ASP A 721 7.67 -51.72 60.22
C ASP A 721 6.31 -51.20 59.73
N ALA A 722 6.31 -50.31 58.73
CA ALA A 722 5.10 -49.84 58.06
C ALA A 722 4.34 -51.00 57.41
N CYS A 723 5.05 -51.87 56.68
CA CYS A 723 4.49 -53.08 56.09
C CYS A 723 3.90 -54.01 57.16
N ALA A 724 4.64 -54.25 58.25
CA ALA A 724 4.18 -55.09 59.35
C ALA A 724 2.89 -54.56 59.99
N ARG A 725 2.76 -53.23 60.18
CA ARG A 725 1.53 -52.62 60.70
C ARG A 725 0.33 -52.79 59.76
N LEU A 726 0.54 -52.64 58.44
CA LEU A 726 -0.51 -52.91 57.45
C LEU A 726 -0.98 -54.39 57.51
N MET A 727 -0.03 -55.33 57.63
CA MET A 727 -0.33 -56.76 57.77
C MET A 727 -1.05 -57.10 59.08
N ILE A 728 -0.66 -56.47 60.19
CA ILE A 728 -1.34 -56.64 61.49
C ILE A 728 -2.79 -56.17 61.39
N ASP A 729 -3.05 -55.04 60.75
CA ASP A 729 -4.41 -54.51 60.63
C ASP A 729 -5.30 -55.37 59.72
N ALA A 730 -4.72 -55.99 58.69
CA ALA A 730 -5.43 -56.93 57.82
C ALA A 730 -5.98 -58.17 58.58
N GLU A 731 -5.46 -58.47 59.76
CA GLU A 731 -5.93 -59.60 60.57
C GLU A 731 -7.42 -59.51 60.90
N LYS A 732 -7.94 -58.30 61.12
CA LYS A 732 -9.35 -58.09 61.50
C LYS A 732 -10.27 -57.86 60.30
N THR A 733 -9.73 -57.34 59.20
CA THR A 733 -10.52 -56.84 58.07
C THR A 733 -10.37 -57.68 56.81
N SER A 734 -9.26 -58.41 56.65
CA SER A 734 -8.88 -59.08 55.40
C SER A 734 -8.01 -60.33 55.66
N TYR A 735 -8.49 -61.23 56.52
CA TYR A 735 -7.72 -62.38 57.01
C TYR A 735 -7.24 -63.32 55.89
N GLU A 736 -8.04 -63.54 54.84
CA GLU A 736 -7.64 -64.38 53.69
C GLU A 736 -6.48 -63.74 52.91
N ALA A 737 -6.54 -62.43 52.67
CA ALA A 737 -5.44 -61.70 52.03
C ALA A 737 -4.16 -61.76 52.88
N LEU A 738 -4.29 -61.66 54.21
CA LEU A 738 -3.16 -61.81 55.13
C LEU A 738 -2.52 -63.22 55.04
N ILE A 739 -3.32 -64.29 54.96
CA ILE A 739 -2.81 -65.66 54.79
C ILE A 739 -2.03 -65.78 53.48
N ASN A 740 -2.58 -65.26 52.39
CA ASN A 740 -1.92 -65.28 51.09
C ASN A 740 -0.60 -64.50 51.12
N ALA A 741 -0.60 -63.29 51.70
CA ALA A 741 0.61 -62.49 51.90
C ALA A 741 1.68 -63.26 52.69
N ALA A 742 1.25 -63.93 53.78
CA ALA A 742 2.14 -64.71 54.63
C ALA A 742 2.76 -65.89 53.88
N GLY A 743 1.99 -66.62 53.08
CA GLY A 743 2.52 -67.74 52.29
C GLY A 743 3.45 -67.29 51.17
N TRP A 744 3.27 -66.08 50.60
CA TRP A 744 4.22 -65.51 49.64
C TRP A 744 5.55 -65.09 50.30
N LEU A 745 5.51 -64.42 51.45
CA LEU A 745 6.68 -63.74 52.02
C LEU A 745 7.44 -64.53 53.09
N LEU A 746 6.78 -65.28 53.96
CA LEU A 746 7.44 -65.96 55.09
C LEU A 746 8.65 -66.81 54.67
N PRO A 747 8.62 -67.59 53.57
CA PRO A 747 9.79 -68.38 53.15
C PRO A 747 11.02 -67.52 52.85
N SER A 748 10.85 -66.35 52.21
CA SER A 748 11.95 -65.41 51.95
C SER A 748 12.37 -64.67 53.22
N LEU A 749 11.43 -64.28 54.07
CA LEU A 749 11.71 -63.56 55.31
C LEU A 749 12.53 -64.41 56.28
N LEU A 750 12.14 -65.68 56.49
CA LEU A 750 12.84 -66.59 57.41
C LEU A 750 14.29 -66.89 56.98
N ARG A 751 14.58 -66.77 55.69
CA ARG A 751 15.93 -66.91 55.13
C ARG A 751 16.76 -65.63 55.21
N SER A 752 16.13 -64.48 55.43
CA SER A 752 16.78 -63.16 55.41
C SER A 752 17.31 -62.75 56.79
N ARG A 753 18.18 -63.61 57.36
CA ARG A 753 18.64 -63.56 58.75
C ARG A 753 19.51 -62.34 59.09
N SER A 754 20.05 -61.64 58.10
CA SER A 754 20.86 -60.41 58.29
C SER A 754 20.08 -59.12 58.03
N GLN A 755 18.79 -59.22 57.68
CA GLN A 755 17.93 -58.07 57.35
C GLN A 755 16.96 -57.77 58.49
N SER A 756 16.51 -56.53 58.63
CA SER A 756 15.58 -56.10 59.69
C SER A 756 14.13 -56.44 59.36
N VAL A 757 13.79 -57.73 59.31
CA VAL A 757 12.47 -58.25 58.89
C VAL A 757 11.62 -58.83 60.02
N SER A 758 12.12 -58.77 61.25
CA SER A 758 11.57 -59.50 62.40
C SER A 758 10.15 -59.10 62.76
N LEU A 759 9.81 -57.80 62.67
CA LEU A 759 8.46 -57.32 62.94
C LEU A 759 7.47 -57.78 61.85
N LEU A 760 7.91 -57.89 60.60
CA LEU A 760 7.09 -58.42 59.51
C LEU A 760 6.86 -59.93 59.65
N ILE A 761 7.85 -60.68 60.16
CA ILE A 761 7.66 -62.09 60.56
C ILE A 761 6.65 -62.17 61.70
N ALA A 762 6.79 -61.32 62.72
CA ALA A 762 5.83 -61.23 63.81
C ALA A 762 4.42 -60.86 63.34
N ALA A 763 4.30 -60.09 62.25
CA ALA A 763 3.05 -59.74 61.60
C ALA A 763 2.36 -60.94 60.93
N LEU A 764 3.12 -61.75 60.18
CA LEU A 764 2.62 -62.78 59.25
C LEU A 764 2.56 -64.20 59.84
N PHE A 765 3.57 -64.60 60.62
CA PHE A 765 3.70 -65.97 61.14
C PHE A 765 2.48 -66.43 61.96
N PRO A 766 1.87 -65.62 62.84
CA PRO A 766 0.71 -66.04 63.62
C PRO A 766 -0.52 -66.43 62.79
N ALA A 767 -0.72 -65.85 61.61
CA ALA A 767 -1.81 -66.22 60.72
C ALA A 767 -1.62 -67.65 60.19
N VAL A 768 -0.42 -67.96 59.68
CA VAL A 768 -0.06 -69.30 59.22
C VAL A 768 -0.09 -70.31 60.36
N TYR A 769 0.44 -69.94 61.52
CA TYR A 769 0.46 -70.81 62.70
C TYR A 769 -0.94 -71.26 63.14
N ARG A 770 -1.92 -70.34 63.13
CA ARG A 770 -3.33 -70.66 63.44
C ARG A 770 -3.96 -71.57 62.39
N GLU A 771 -3.68 -71.37 61.12
CA GLU A 771 -4.20 -72.25 60.06
C GLU A 771 -3.60 -73.66 60.14
N LEU A 772 -2.30 -73.77 60.44
CA LEU A 772 -1.65 -75.05 60.70
C LEU A 772 -2.23 -75.78 61.93
N ALA A 773 -2.76 -75.05 62.91
CA ALA A 773 -3.39 -75.61 64.11
C ALA A 773 -4.84 -76.08 63.90
N LYS A 774 -5.54 -75.63 62.84
CA LYS A 774 -6.98 -75.85 62.63
C LYS A 774 -7.35 -77.05 61.74
N ALA A 775 -6.56 -77.42 60.73
CA ALA A 775 -7.08 -78.19 59.59
C ALA A 775 -6.29 -79.46 59.20
N ASP A 776 -7.01 -80.49 58.71
CA ASP A 776 -6.46 -81.66 58.02
C ASP A 776 -5.89 -81.29 56.62
N GLU A 777 -6.52 -80.34 55.91
CA GLU A 777 -6.11 -79.84 54.58
C GLU A 777 -5.72 -78.34 54.63
N VAL A 778 -4.50 -78.00 54.19
CA VAL A 778 -3.93 -76.65 54.25
C VAL A 778 -3.96 -75.99 52.85
N PRO A 779 -4.26 -74.68 52.72
CA PRO A 779 -4.19 -73.95 51.46
C PRO A 779 -2.91 -74.24 50.66
N SER A 780 -3.02 -74.39 49.34
CA SER A 780 -1.92 -74.78 48.45
C SER A 780 -0.70 -73.88 48.56
N LEU A 781 -0.91 -72.57 48.76
CA LEU A 781 0.16 -71.59 48.91
C LEU A 781 1.01 -71.83 50.16
N LEU A 782 0.41 -72.31 51.24
CA LEU A 782 1.11 -72.59 52.49
C LEU A 782 1.93 -73.89 52.44
N LYS A 783 1.72 -74.74 51.43
CA LYS A 783 2.57 -75.92 51.17
C LYS A 783 3.98 -75.54 50.69
N LEU A 784 4.18 -74.29 50.26
CA LEU A 784 5.48 -73.73 49.86
C LEU A 784 6.30 -73.20 51.04
N VAL A 785 5.70 -73.17 52.24
CA VAL A 785 6.36 -72.73 53.47
C VAL A 785 7.13 -73.92 54.06
N PRO A 786 8.38 -73.76 54.52
CA PRO A 786 9.33 -74.86 54.79
C PRO A 786 8.95 -75.87 55.90
N PHE A 787 7.73 -75.83 56.45
CA PHE A 787 7.34 -76.55 57.66
C PHE A 787 6.45 -77.79 57.43
N TYR A 788 6.46 -78.40 56.24
CA TYR A 788 5.57 -79.54 55.95
C TYR A 788 6.07 -80.85 56.60
N ASP A 789 5.72 -81.05 57.87
CA ASP A 789 5.92 -82.29 58.66
C ASP A 789 4.58 -82.73 59.32
N TRP A 790 4.49 -83.97 59.82
CA TRP A 790 3.24 -84.53 60.38
C TRP A 790 2.76 -83.82 61.67
N ASP A 791 3.68 -83.24 62.46
CA ASP A 791 3.39 -82.32 63.56
C ASP A 791 3.69 -80.86 63.12
N ARG A 792 2.78 -80.34 62.30
CA ARG A 792 2.89 -79.07 61.57
C ARG A 792 3.22 -77.87 62.48
N CYS A 793 2.58 -77.77 63.66
CA CYS A 793 2.82 -76.69 64.60
C CYS A 793 4.19 -76.81 65.29
N LYS A 794 4.66 -78.02 65.60
CA LYS A 794 5.99 -78.23 66.19
C LYS A 794 7.10 -77.88 65.21
N ALA A 795 6.99 -78.31 63.95
CA ALA A 795 7.94 -77.96 62.90
C ALA A 795 8.01 -76.44 62.68
N ALA A 796 6.85 -75.77 62.62
CA ALA A 796 6.78 -74.31 62.50
C ALA A 796 7.45 -73.58 63.67
N ARG A 797 7.22 -74.01 64.93
CA ARG A 797 7.88 -73.42 66.11
C ARG A 797 9.39 -73.60 66.08
N ASN A 798 9.87 -74.78 65.69
CA ASN A 798 11.30 -75.07 65.64
C ASN A 798 12.02 -74.16 64.65
N GLU A 799 11.55 -74.10 63.41
CA GLU A 799 12.20 -73.32 62.37
C GLU A 799 12.03 -71.80 62.61
N LEU A 800 10.93 -71.34 63.23
CA LEU A 800 10.81 -69.95 63.70
C LEU A 800 11.91 -69.62 64.73
N VAL A 801 12.04 -70.43 65.78
CA VAL A 801 13.03 -70.20 66.84
C VAL A 801 14.45 -70.31 66.30
N ASP A 802 14.74 -71.31 65.48
CA ASP A 802 16.05 -71.52 64.87
C ASP A 802 16.41 -70.34 63.96
N ALA A 803 15.46 -69.80 63.18
CA ALA A 803 15.67 -68.61 62.37
C ALA A 803 15.95 -67.36 63.22
N PHE A 804 15.16 -67.10 64.27
CA PHE A 804 15.37 -65.95 65.16
C PHE A 804 16.70 -66.02 65.93
N MET A 805 17.06 -67.18 66.47
CA MET A 805 18.29 -67.34 67.24
C MET A 805 19.56 -67.27 66.39
N SER A 806 19.45 -67.52 65.08
CA SER A 806 20.57 -67.46 64.13
C SER A 806 20.57 -66.18 63.25
N SER A 807 19.83 -65.14 63.67
CA SER A 807 19.67 -63.89 62.93
C SER A 807 20.13 -62.66 63.73
N SER A 808 20.20 -61.52 63.04
CA SER A 808 20.40 -60.19 63.65
C SER A 808 19.08 -59.52 64.07
N TRP A 809 17.98 -60.28 64.12
CA TRP A 809 16.64 -59.77 64.39
C TRP A 809 16.44 -59.29 65.82
N ASN A 810 15.43 -58.42 66.01
CA ASN A 810 15.04 -57.97 67.33
C ASN A 810 14.46 -59.15 68.14
N PRO A 811 15.07 -59.54 69.29
CA PRO A 811 14.56 -60.63 70.13
C PRO A 811 13.14 -60.40 70.66
N GLY A 812 12.79 -59.15 70.94
CA GLY A 812 11.44 -58.73 71.33
C GLY A 812 10.35 -59.09 70.33
N ASP A 813 10.67 -59.11 69.04
CA ASP A 813 9.74 -59.51 67.99
C ASP A 813 9.45 -61.03 68.03
N LEU A 814 10.36 -61.86 68.55
CA LEU A 814 10.07 -63.28 68.80
C LEU A 814 9.01 -63.42 69.91
N ALA A 815 9.13 -62.62 70.96
CA ALA A 815 8.15 -62.60 72.04
C ALA A 815 6.79 -62.05 71.57
N LEU A 816 6.80 -61.02 70.73
CA LEU A 816 5.60 -60.54 70.05
C LEU A 816 4.96 -61.64 69.19
N THR A 817 5.76 -62.34 68.38
CA THR A 817 5.30 -63.46 67.54
C THR A 817 4.67 -64.55 68.40
N ALA A 818 5.33 -64.95 69.49
CA ALA A 818 4.87 -65.99 70.39
C ALA A 818 3.56 -65.63 71.09
N TYR A 819 3.43 -64.37 71.52
CA TYR A 819 2.21 -63.84 72.11
C TYR A 819 1.05 -63.81 71.10
N ARG A 820 1.30 -63.33 69.88
CA ARG A 820 0.29 -63.31 68.81
C ARG A 820 -0.10 -64.71 68.31
N CYS A 821 0.76 -65.71 68.48
CA CYS A 821 0.43 -67.12 68.22
C CYS A 821 -0.41 -67.76 69.32
N GLU A 822 -0.63 -67.07 70.46
CA GLU A 822 -1.23 -67.62 71.67
C GLU A 822 -0.49 -68.86 72.22
N ASP A 823 0.82 -68.97 71.96
CA ASP A 823 1.64 -70.14 72.33
C ASP A 823 3.00 -69.72 72.91
N VAL A 824 2.97 -68.73 73.80
CA VAL A 824 4.14 -68.14 74.46
C VAL A 824 4.99 -69.22 75.15
N ALA A 825 4.35 -70.07 75.95
CA ALA A 825 5.04 -71.08 76.74
C ALA A 825 5.83 -72.07 75.88
N ARG A 826 5.24 -72.63 74.81
CA ARG A 826 5.93 -73.66 74.00
C ARG A 826 6.99 -73.05 73.09
N ILE A 827 6.78 -71.85 72.57
CA ILE A 827 7.77 -71.16 71.73
C ILE A 827 8.99 -70.77 72.58
N LEU A 828 8.80 -70.13 73.73
CA LEU A 828 9.91 -69.75 74.62
C LEU A 828 10.60 -70.98 75.24
N MET A 829 9.86 -72.06 75.51
CA MET A 829 10.45 -73.34 75.93
C MET A 829 11.38 -73.93 74.85
N ARG A 830 11.07 -73.75 73.57
CA ARG A 830 11.98 -74.16 72.48
C ARG A 830 13.23 -73.28 72.42
N VAL A 831 13.13 -71.99 72.71
CA VAL A 831 14.28 -71.08 72.87
C VAL A 831 15.19 -71.58 74.00
N ALA A 832 14.62 -71.86 75.17
CA ALA A 832 15.36 -72.35 76.34
C ALA A 832 16.14 -73.65 76.07
N LYS A 833 15.57 -74.55 75.26
CA LYS A 833 16.18 -75.83 74.86
C LYS A 833 17.20 -75.73 73.72
N SER A 834 17.46 -74.53 73.22
CA SER A 834 18.41 -74.29 72.13
C SER A 834 19.74 -73.79 72.68
N PHE A 835 20.83 -74.04 71.95
CA PHE A 835 22.16 -73.58 72.35
C PHE A 835 22.19 -72.05 72.46
N GLY A 836 22.61 -71.51 73.61
CA GLY A 836 22.56 -70.07 73.92
C GLY A 836 21.17 -69.54 74.31
N GLY A 837 20.21 -70.44 74.57
CA GLY A 837 18.81 -70.10 74.86
C GLY A 837 18.60 -69.17 76.05
N GLU A 838 19.30 -69.38 77.18
CA GLU A 838 19.14 -68.56 78.39
C GLU A 838 19.58 -67.10 78.17
N GLU A 839 20.70 -66.89 77.47
CA GLU A 839 21.16 -65.54 77.10
C GLU A 839 20.14 -64.86 76.16
N TYR A 840 19.59 -65.61 75.21
CA TYR A 840 18.56 -65.11 74.30
C TYR A 840 17.24 -64.76 75.03
N LEU A 841 16.82 -65.56 76.02
CA LEU A 841 15.67 -65.24 76.88
C LEU A 841 15.90 -63.95 77.68
N GLY A 842 17.12 -63.72 78.17
CA GLY A 842 17.50 -62.45 78.82
C GLY A 842 17.40 -61.24 77.89
N ARG A 843 17.81 -61.40 76.62
CA ARG A 843 17.64 -60.37 75.58
C ARG A 843 16.17 -60.09 75.27
N ILE A 844 15.34 -61.14 75.20
CA ILE A 844 13.88 -61.01 75.04
C ILE A 844 13.29 -60.21 76.20
N GLU A 845 13.61 -60.57 77.44
CA GLU A 845 13.05 -59.91 78.64
C GLU A 845 13.41 -58.42 78.72
N SER A 846 14.58 -58.06 78.17
CA SER A 846 15.08 -56.69 78.09
C SER A 846 14.46 -55.87 76.96
N ASP A 847 13.82 -56.52 75.97
CA ASP A 847 13.25 -55.88 74.79
C ASP A 847 11.78 -56.29 74.58
N LEU A 848 10.89 -55.81 75.45
CA LEU A 848 9.45 -56.08 75.36
C LEU A 848 8.64 -54.84 74.93
N GLY A 849 9.29 -53.86 74.29
CA GLY A 849 8.70 -52.57 73.94
C GLY A 849 7.43 -52.68 73.10
N HIS A 850 7.41 -53.62 72.14
CA HIS A 850 6.30 -53.82 71.19
C HIS A 850 5.08 -54.56 71.76
N LEU A 851 5.17 -55.13 72.96
CA LEU A 851 4.06 -55.84 73.60
C LEU A 851 3.19 -54.88 74.43
N ASN A 852 1.88 -55.12 74.43
CA ASN A 852 0.97 -54.49 75.38
C ASN A 852 1.25 -55.01 76.82
N ASN A 853 0.62 -54.39 77.83
CA ASN A 853 0.86 -54.76 79.23
C ASN A 853 0.53 -56.23 79.54
N ASP A 854 -0.46 -56.81 78.85
CA ASP A 854 -0.85 -58.21 79.03
C ASP A 854 0.18 -59.16 78.43
N GLY A 855 0.66 -58.86 77.22
CA GLY A 855 1.73 -59.60 76.57
C GLY A 855 3.05 -59.53 77.33
N LYS A 856 3.41 -58.35 77.87
CA LYS A 856 4.58 -58.20 78.76
C LYS A 856 4.48 -59.11 79.99
N ARG A 857 3.30 -59.19 80.61
CA ARG A 857 3.05 -60.09 81.75
C ARG A 857 3.13 -61.56 81.34
N ALA A 858 2.49 -61.94 80.26
CA ALA A 858 2.47 -63.32 79.76
C ALA A 858 3.88 -63.82 79.42
N VAL A 859 4.68 -63.01 78.73
CA VAL A 859 6.06 -63.35 78.37
C VAL A 859 6.96 -63.46 79.60
N LYS A 860 6.91 -62.47 80.51
CA LYS A 860 7.71 -62.52 81.76
C LYS A 860 7.34 -63.71 82.64
N HIS A 861 6.05 -64.03 82.75
CA HIS A 861 5.57 -65.19 83.48
C HIS A 861 6.12 -66.48 82.88
N ALA A 862 6.00 -66.66 81.57
CA ALA A 862 6.52 -67.84 80.88
C ALA A 862 8.04 -67.99 81.04
N ILE A 863 8.82 -66.90 80.97
CA ILE A 863 10.27 -66.93 81.22
C ILE A 863 10.57 -67.33 82.67
N ALA A 864 9.84 -66.77 83.64
CA ALA A 864 10.02 -67.10 85.05
C ALA A 864 9.69 -68.58 85.34
N GLU A 865 8.61 -69.10 84.75
CA GLU A 865 8.25 -70.52 84.86
C GLU A 865 9.34 -71.43 84.29
N ILE A 866 9.83 -71.14 83.08
CA ILE A 866 10.92 -71.89 82.44
C ILE A 866 12.19 -71.91 83.30
N ARG A 867 12.55 -70.77 83.91
CA ARG A 867 13.72 -70.65 84.79
C ARG A 867 13.54 -71.36 86.13
N SER A 868 12.30 -71.53 86.58
CA SER A 868 11.98 -72.23 87.83
C SER A 868 11.93 -73.75 87.69
N ASP A 869 11.84 -74.27 86.45
CA ASP A 869 11.88 -75.71 86.15
C ASP A 869 13.35 -76.20 86.16
N GLU A 870 13.74 -76.93 87.21
CA GLU A 870 15.12 -77.41 87.43
C GLU A 870 15.62 -78.42 86.36
N SER A 871 14.77 -78.87 85.44
CA SER A 871 15.12 -79.83 84.38
C SER A 871 15.94 -79.25 83.23
N HIS A 872 16.28 -77.95 83.25
CA HIS A 872 16.92 -77.24 82.13
C HIS A 872 18.35 -76.73 82.38
N ARG A 873 18.99 -77.06 83.52
CA ARG A 873 20.35 -76.59 83.86
C ARG A 873 21.52 -77.27 83.15
N PHE A 874 21.28 -78.17 82.20
CA PHE A 874 22.34 -78.84 81.44
C PHE A 874 21.94 -78.98 79.97
N TYR A 875 22.26 -77.99 79.13
CA TYR A 875 22.72 -78.12 77.74
C TYR A 875 23.26 -76.80 77.21
#